data_AF-A0A2G7FP45-F1
#
_entry.id   AF-A0A2G7FP45-F1
#
_cell.length_a   1.000
_cell.length_b   1.000
_cell.length_c   1.000
_cell.angle_alpha   90.00
_cell.angle_beta   90.00
_cell.angle_gamma   90.00
#
_symmetry.space_group_name_H-M   'P 1'
#
loop_
_entity.id
_entity.type
_entity.pdbx_description
1 polymer ?
#
loop_
_entity_poly.entity_id
_entity_poly.type
_entity_poly.pdbx_seq_one_letter_code
_entity_poly.pdbx_strand_id
1 'polypeptide(L)'
;MAQFMSKGILKARLPQVTFSYTTAFWTWEDWELELDWAALRGVNLILAWVGYEKILLDSLREIGMTDEEVLPFFTGPAFQAWNRLGNIQGSWGGHGVSIAWIEARFELQKKIVSRIVELGMIPVLPAFPGFVPPAIKRVRPHATVVNGSQWSGFQKKFTEVSFLSPLDETFAQLQKSVISRQMRAFGNVTHIYALDQFNEINPTSGELGYLRNLSLHTWQSFKAVNPAAVWMMQGWLFYDKKDFWDSNRISAYLSGVERNDDMLILDLYSESKPQWQRTQSYFGKPWIWCQLHDFGGNMGMYGQIMNITSDPIEALNKSDSLVGFGLTMESQEGNEIVYDLLLDQAWSMKPIDTRAYFRSWVRSRYSGNFTIPNELYTAWDLLRETVYNNTNLTTYSVTKSIFEGSPDIAGLVGRVGHYPTPTCINYDPVVLNEVWHLFTNATRKEPSLWHNPAYEYDMVDITRQLMGNAFVNVYSDLISSWMSKTENRTANVTSQSERLLDLLSAIDKVLSCNEKFSLATWISTARDWGNTTESKDFFEYNARNQITLWGPTGEISDYASKAWAGLISSYYKPRWSIFVDYLSDKNQTSYNETELKAKLHRFEMSWQGQSREPGVDINGQDDRGQTAVSLAAEHGQERAVAFLVKKADTNVRDVWQQLPLHLACCHGHPNIVRILLEQKHVEINALDDRRSTPLCYAAYNGNPLTIQLLIARDDVDIYLGAYDSRFPLSLAVESGNCTAVKLLLNRMRQQNPTVTREVDHQFSVELNRRGIWGRTPLFTATEQGHEDMVGLLVSLPEVDVNASTIRYGQGTALASAAKNGRENIVQLLLSRPDIDIGALDIHRRTALDLATLEGHKSIALKLQRFHLDPDSEV
;
A
#
# COMPACT_ATOMS: atom_id res chain seq x y z
N MET A 1 -22.62 34.38 0.28
CA MET A 1 -21.17 34.17 0.06
C MET A 1 -20.32 35.35 0.55
N ALA A 2 -20.46 36.59 0.07
CA ALA A 2 -19.64 37.73 0.53
C ALA A 2 -19.80 38.08 2.03
N GLN A 3 -21.02 37.97 2.58
CA GLN A 3 -21.32 38.17 4.01
C GLN A 3 -20.90 36.99 4.91
N PHE A 4 -20.54 35.85 4.29
CA PHE A 4 -20.06 34.63 4.97
C PHE A 4 -18.52 34.65 5.04
N MET A 5 -17.86 35.07 3.96
CA MET A 5 -16.42 35.36 3.96
C MET A 5 -16.06 36.51 4.91
N SER A 6 -16.98 37.43 5.20
CA SER A 6 -16.75 38.50 6.19
C SER A 6 -16.78 38.05 7.66
N LYS A 7 -17.23 36.81 7.96
CA LYS A 7 -17.17 36.24 9.32
C LYS A 7 -15.91 35.38 9.57
N GLY A 8 -15.12 35.05 8.55
CA GLY A 8 -13.86 34.32 8.73
C GLY A 8 -14.01 32.95 9.39
N ILE A 9 -15.02 32.16 8.99
CA ILE A 9 -15.26 30.82 9.56
C ILE A 9 -14.03 29.93 9.33
N LEU A 10 -13.48 29.41 10.42
CA LEU A 10 -12.39 28.46 10.41
C LEU A 10 -12.89 27.11 9.91
N LYS A 11 -12.14 26.50 8.99
CA LYS A 11 -12.33 25.12 8.55
C LYS A 11 -11.13 24.33 8.99
N ALA A 12 -11.36 23.42 9.92
CA ALA A 12 -10.28 22.84 10.69
C ALA A 12 -10.12 21.34 10.44
N ARG A 13 -8.89 20.86 10.45
CA ARG A 13 -8.57 19.43 10.51
C ARG A 13 -7.56 19.18 11.61
N LEU A 14 -8.06 18.65 12.73
CA LEU A 14 -7.37 18.74 14.03
C LEU A 14 -7.34 17.48 14.91
N PRO A 15 -7.51 16.23 14.43
CA PRO A 15 -7.41 15.09 15.32
C PRO A 15 -5.96 14.76 15.70
N GLN A 16 -5.68 14.78 17.01
CA GLN A 16 -4.37 14.42 17.55
C GLN A 16 -4.05 12.94 17.37
N VAL A 17 -5.06 12.06 17.45
CA VAL A 17 -4.86 10.59 17.37
C VAL A 17 -4.73 10.05 15.95
N THR A 18 -5.10 10.83 14.92
CA THR A 18 -4.83 10.48 13.50
C THR A 18 -3.34 10.44 13.18
N PHE A 19 -2.51 11.14 13.96
CA PHE A 19 -1.05 11.01 13.88
C PHE A 19 -0.53 9.62 14.21
N SER A 20 -1.35 8.81 14.88
CA SER A 20 -1.07 7.43 15.18
C SER A 20 -1.77 6.49 14.20
N TYR A 21 -3.10 6.57 14.05
CA TYR A 21 -3.85 5.56 13.28
C TYR A 21 -3.74 5.65 11.77
N THR A 22 -3.42 6.83 11.23
CA THR A 22 -3.31 7.03 9.78
C THR A 22 -1.91 7.45 9.38
N THR A 23 -1.35 8.48 10.03
CA THR A 23 -0.16 9.19 9.50
C THR A 23 1.16 8.81 10.18
N ALA A 24 1.15 7.80 11.06
CA ALA A 24 2.34 7.38 11.82
C ALA A 24 3.54 7.10 10.91
N PHE A 25 3.29 6.53 9.74
CA PHE A 25 4.31 6.12 8.77
C PHE A 25 4.27 6.92 7.46
N TRP A 26 3.44 7.96 7.35
CA TRP A 26 3.36 8.76 6.13
C TRP A 26 4.70 9.41 5.73
N THR A 27 4.92 9.42 4.44
CA THR A 27 6.02 10.08 3.72
C THR A 27 5.68 11.53 3.40
N TRP A 28 6.58 12.25 2.72
CA TRP A 28 6.29 13.60 2.28
C TRP A 28 5.17 13.62 1.23
N GLU A 29 5.18 12.66 0.33
CA GLU A 29 4.24 12.53 -0.79
C GLU A 29 2.80 12.33 -0.29
N ASP A 30 2.62 11.54 0.77
CA ASP A 30 1.32 11.37 1.43
C ASP A 30 0.82 12.69 2.04
N TRP A 31 1.71 13.41 2.73
CA TRP A 31 1.38 14.71 3.34
C TRP A 31 1.11 15.80 2.30
N GLU A 32 1.86 15.83 1.21
CA GLU A 32 1.65 16.81 0.14
C GLU A 32 0.27 16.64 -0.50
N LEU A 33 -0.10 15.39 -0.82
CA LEU A 33 -1.44 15.06 -1.34
C LEU A 33 -2.53 15.45 -0.34
N GLU A 34 -2.32 15.19 0.94
CA GLU A 34 -3.28 15.51 1.98
C GLU A 34 -3.49 17.02 2.14
N LEU A 35 -2.41 17.80 2.08
CA LEU A 35 -2.47 19.26 2.18
C LEU A 35 -3.13 19.87 0.94
N ASP A 36 -2.90 19.31 -0.23
CA ASP A 36 -3.57 19.70 -1.48
C ASP A 36 -5.08 19.42 -1.40
N TRP A 37 -5.47 18.22 -0.94
CA TRP A 37 -6.88 17.91 -0.68
C TRP A 37 -7.49 18.89 0.32
N ALA A 38 -6.82 19.13 1.45
CA ALA A 38 -7.32 20.02 2.49
C ALA A 38 -7.56 21.44 1.96
N ALA A 39 -6.60 21.99 1.20
CA ALA A 39 -6.73 23.30 0.55
C ALA A 39 -7.88 23.33 -0.46
N LEU A 40 -8.05 22.29 -1.29
CA LEU A 40 -9.16 22.18 -2.24
C LEU A 40 -10.53 22.14 -1.55
N ARG A 41 -10.62 21.54 -0.36
CA ARG A 41 -11.85 21.56 0.48
C ARG A 41 -12.02 22.83 1.30
N GLY A 42 -11.10 23.78 1.19
CA GLY A 42 -11.13 25.07 1.88
C GLY A 42 -10.75 24.99 3.36
N VAL A 43 -10.07 23.92 3.80
CA VAL A 43 -9.47 23.85 5.13
C VAL A 43 -8.45 24.97 5.25
N ASN A 44 -8.45 25.69 6.37
CA ASN A 44 -7.55 26.82 6.63
C ASN A 44 -6.88 26.77 8.02
N LEU A 45 -7.16 25.75 8.82
CA LEU A 45 -6.54 25.51 10.13
C LEU A 45 -6.17 24.03 10.26
N ILE A 46 -4.88 23.71 10.34
CA ILE A 46 -4.38 22.32 10.33
C ILE A 46 -3.44 22.07 11.50
N LEU A 47 -3.63 20.97 12.22
CA LEU A 47 -2.72 20.53 13.26
C LEU A 47 -1.42 20.02 12.63
N ALA A 48 -0.28 20.55 13.06
CA ALA A 48 1.03 20.19 12.54
C ALA A 48 1.88 19.65 13.70
N TRP A 49 1.81 18.33 13.92
CA TRP A 49 2.36 17.65 15.11
C TRP A 49 3.54 16.70 14.80
N VAL A 50 3.91 16.53 13.53
CA VAL A 50 5.00 15.59 13.17
C VAL A 50 6.32 16.05 13.78
N GLY A 51 7.10 15.12 14.33
CA GLY A 51 8.44 15.41 14.86
C GLY A 51 8.46 16.27 16.14
N TYR A 52 7.34 16.44 16.85
CA TYR A 52 7.30 17.16 18.13
C TYR A 52 8.30 16.59 19.17
N GLU A 53 8.58 15.29 19.10
CA GLU A 53 9.53 14.60 19.97
C GLU A 53 10.92 15.28 19.94
N LYS A 54 11.33 15.83 18.80
CA LYS A 54 12.59 16.57 18.66
C LYS A 54 12.61 17.83 19.52
N ILE A 55 11.52 18.61 19.46
CA ILE A 55 11.36 19.84 20.22
C ILE A 55 11.35 19.53 21.73
N LEU A 56 10.64 18.49 22.14
CA LEU A 56 10.57 18.08 23.54
C LEU A 56 11.93 17.56 24.03
N LEU A 57 12.59 16.67 23.28
CA LEU A 57 13.92 16.13 23.60
C LEU A 57 14.92 17.26 23.83
N ASP A 58 15.01 18.22 22.90
CA ASP A 58 15.96 19.32 23.02
C ASP A 58 15.61 20.29 24.17
N SER A 59 14.33 20.45 24.48
CA SER A 59 13.88 21.28 25.63
C SER A 59 14.22 20.61 26.97
N LEU A 60 14.14 19.28 27.06
CA LEU A 60 14.51 18.52 28.25
C LEU A 60 16.05 18.45 28.42
N ARG A 61 16.81 18.35 27.32
CA ARG A 61 18.27 18.49 27.34
C ARG A 61 18.72 19.85 27.88
N GLU A 62 18.02 20.92 27.51
CA GLU A 62 18.33 22.28 27.98
C GLU A 62 18.26 22.42 29.51
N ILE A 63 17.39 21.65 30.17
CA ILE A 63 17.30 21.64 31.63
C ILE A 63 18.23 20.64 32.31
N GLY A 64 19.03 19.90 31.54
CA GLY A 64 20.09 19.00 32.01
C GLY A 64 19.78 17.50 31.99
N MET A 65 18.69 17.08 31.34
CA MET A 65 18.37 15.64 31.19
C MET A 65 19.23 14.99 30.11
N THR A 66 19.59 13.71 30.30
CA THR A 66 20.37 12.95 29.31
C THR A 66 19.48 12.17 28.35
N ASP A 67 20.03 11.71 27.24
CA ASP A 67 19.28 10.94 26.24
C ASP A 67 18.77 9.61 26.82
N GLU A 68 19.54 8.98 27.69
CA GLU A 68 19.17 7.73 28.38
C GLU A 68 17.96 7.92 29.31
N GLU A 69 17.69 9.15 29.75
CA GLU A 69 16.54 9.48 30.60
C GLU A 69 15.31 9.85 29.79
N VAL A 70 15.50 10.42 28.60
CA VAL A 70 14.41 10.95 27.77
C VAL A 70 13.97 9.96 26.70
N LEU A 71 14.87 9.27 26.02
CA LEU A 71 14.49 8.36 24.92
C LEU A 71 13.53 7.24 25.37
N PRO A 72 13.70 6.60 26.55
CA PRO A 72 12.75 5.59 27.03
C PRO A 72 11.37 6.14 27.40
N PHE A 73 11.18 7.46 27.47
CA PHE A 73 9.88 8.08 27.73
C PHE A 73 8.97 8.06 26.49
N PHE A 74 9.56 8.16 25.30
CA PHE A 74 8.81 8.13 24.05
C PHE A 74 8.28 6.72 23.76
N THR A 75 7.08 6.65 23.20
CA THR A 75 6.50 5.41 22.68
C THR A 75 7.06 5.08 21.30
N GLY A 76 6.71 3.91 20.75
CA GLY A 76 6.98 3.63 19.34
C GLY A 76 6.11 4.48 18.40
N PRO A 77 6.45 4.56 17.10
CA PRO A 77 5.86 5.55 16.18
C PRO A 77 4.33 5.54 16.11
N ALA A 78 3.72 4.34 16.15
CA ALA A 78 2.29 4.15 16.05
C ALA A 78 1.52 4.64 17.30
N PHE A 79 2.20 4.98 18.41
CA PHE A 79 1.57 5.30 19.69
C PHE A 79 1.90 6.71 20.21
N GLN A 80 2.50 7.54 19.37
CA GLN A 80 2.97 8.87 19.77
C GLN A 80 1.83 9.82 20.18
N ALA A 81 0.64 9.70 19.58
CA ALA A 81 -0.49 10.55 19.95
C ALA A 81 -0.86 10.43 21.45
N TRP A 82 -0.97 9.21 21.97
CA TRP A 82 -1.29 8.96 23.38
C TRP A 82 -0.11 9.25 24.32
N ASN A 83 1.12 9.25 23.82
CA ASN A 83 2.27 9.75 24.59
C ASN A 83 2.21 11.26 24.77
N ARG A 84 1.92 11.99 23.70
CA ARG A 84 1.76 13.46 23.72
C ARG A 84 0.60 13.91 24.60
N LEU A 85 -0.45 13.11 24.66
CA LEU A 85 -1.62 13.30 25.55
C LEU A 85 -1.39 12.83 26.99
N GLY A 86 -0.23 12.22 27.29
CA GLY A 86 0.14 11.77 28.64
C GLY A 86 -0.61 10.54 29.14
N ASN A 87 -1.31 9.81 28.27
CA ASN A 87 -1.99 8.58 28.62
C ASN A 87 -0.99 7.43 28.81
N ILE A 88 0.01 7.35 27.93
CA ILE A 88 1.02 6.29 27.94
C ILE A 88 2.44 6.84 27.79
N GLN A 89 3.43 6.03 28.15
CA GLN A 89 4.85 6.33 27.98
C GLN A 89 5.64 5.06 27.69
N GLY A 90 6.82 5.22 27.11
CA GLY A 90 7.72 4.12 26.79
C GLY A 90 7.21 3.18 25.71
N SER A 91 8.12 2.36 25.19
CA SER A 91 7.84 1.49 24.05
C SER A 91 7.80 0.01 24.43
N TRP A 92 7.08 -0.78 23.63
CA TRP A 92 7.10 -2.25 23.67
C TRP A 92 7.48 -2.82 22.29
N GLY A 93 7.92 -4.08 22.28
CA GLY A 93 8.36 -4.78 21.06
C GLY A 93 9.75 -4.43 20.52
N GLY A 94 10.59 -3.70 21.28
CA GLY A 94 11.94 -3.33 20.87
C GLY A 94 12.57 -2.23 21.72
N HIS A 95 13.65 -1.61 21.23
CA HIS A 95 14.48 -0.65 21.97
C HIS A 95 13.96 0.80 22.00
N GLY A 96 12.82 1.10 21.37
CA GLY A 96 12.25 2.45 21.28
C GLY A 96 12.72 3.24 20.05
N VAL A 97 12.29 4.50 19.94
CA VAL A 97 12.67 5.38 18.81
C VAL A 97 14.09 5.90 18.95
N SER A 98 14.80 6.04 17.82
CA SER A 98 16.17 6.55 17.78
C SER A 98 16.23 8.05 17.54
N ILE A 99 17.35 8.69 17.87
CA ILE A 99 17.60 10.11 17.54
C ILE A 99 17.50 10.33 16.02
N ALA A 100 18.04 9.42 15.21
CA ALA A 100 17.96 9.53 13.76
C ALA A 100 16.51 9.56 13.24
N TRP A 101 15.63 8.74 13.82
CA TRP A 101 14.20 8.78 13.50
C TRP A 101 13.56 10.11 13.94
N ILE A 102 13.87 10.57 15.16
CA ILE A 102 13.36 11.85 15.70
C ILE A 102 13.74 13.03 14.78
N GLU A 103 15.00 13.09 14.32
CA GLU A 103 15.47 14.12 13.38
C GLU A 103 14.76 13.99 12.03
N ALA A 104 14.62 12.78 11.47
CA ALA A 104 13.95 12.57 10.19
C ALA A 104 12.49 13.02 10.20
N ARG A 105 11.75 12.75 11.28
CA ARG A 105 10.37 13.25 11.47
C ARG A 105 10.33 14.76 11.61
N PHE A 106 11.32 15.36 12.26
CA PHE A 106 11.41 16.81 12.37
C PHE A 106 11.70 17.50 11.03
N GLU A 107 12.54 16.91 10.18
CA GLU A 107 12.76 17.42 8.82
C GLU A 107 11.50 17.29 7.95
N LEU A 108 10.73 16.20 8.09
CA LEU A 108 9.43 16.06 7.43
C LEU A 108 8.46 17.17 7.87
N GLN A 109 8.41 17.48 9.16
CA GLN A 109 7.56 18.56 9.70
C GLN A 109 7.91 19.93 9.13
N LYS A 110 9.20 20.24 8.90
CA LYS A 110 9.57 21.50 8.25
C LYS A 110 8.94 21.64 6.86
N LYS A 111 8.91 20.55 6.08
CA LYS A 111 8.23 20.53 4.76
C LYS A 111 6.72 20.73 4.92
N ILE A 112 6.09 20.00 5.86
CA ILE A 112 4.66 20.10 6.16
C ILE A 112 4.26 21.53 6.52
N VAL A 113 4.94 22.15 7.49
CA VAL A 113 4.63 23.51 7.92
C VAL A 113 4.86 24.52 6.80
N SER A 114 5.93 24.37 6.02
CA SER A 114 6.19 25.23 4.85
C SER A 114 5.04 25.17 3.85
N ARG A 115 4.54 23.97 3.52
CA ARG A 115 3.46 23.78 2.56
C ARG A 115 2.11 24.26 3.08
N ILE A 116 1.81 24.06 4.37
CA ILE A 116 0.61 24.62 5.01
C ILE A 116 0.57 26.15 4.80
N VAL A 117 1.69 26.84 5.07
CA VAL A 117 1.79 28.29 4.92
C VAL A 117 1.71 28.71 3.45
N GLU A 118 2.37 27.99 2.55
CA GLU A 118 2.33 28.24 1.10
C GLU A 118 0.90 28.20 0.55
N LEU A 119 0.09 27.24 1.03
CA LEU A 119 -1.32 27.09 0.67
C LEU A 119 -2.25 28.11 1.35
N GLY A 120 -1.70 29.02 2.16
CA GLY A 120 -2.49 30.05 2.87
C GLY A 120 -3.24 29.52 4.08
N MET A 121 -2.90 28.33 4.57
CA MET A 121 -3.48 27.73 5.77
C MET A 121 -2.67 28.09 7.02
N ILE A 122 -3.30 27.99 8.20
CA ILE A 122 -2.67 28.27 9.49
C ILE A 122 -2.24 26.94 10.13
N PRO A 123 -0.93 26.72 10.37
CA PRO A 123 -0.47 25.57 11.14
C PRO A 123 -0.80 25.79 12.62
N VAL A 124 -1.36 24.79 13.29
CA VAL A 124 -1.47 24.73 14.75
C VAL A 124 -0.31 23.90 15.27
N LEU A 125 0.56 24.53 16.06
CA LEU A 125 1.76 23.88 16.59
C LEU A 125 1.52 23.35 18.01
N PRO A 126 2.16 22.23 18.41
CA PRO A 126 2.10 21.74 19.78
C PRO A 126 2.67 22.74 20.79
N ALA A 127 2.16 22.71 22.00
CA ALA A 127 2.74 23.38 23.17
C ALA A 127 3.05 22.35 24.27
N PHE A 128 3.80 22.75 25.30
CA PHE A 128 4.25 21.84 26.34
C PHE A 128 3.10 21.49 27.31
N PRO A 129 2.59 20.24 27.33
CA PRO A 129 1.41 19.90 28.13
C PRO A 129 1.72 19.63 29.60
N GLY A 130 3.00 19.57 30.00
CA GLY A 130 3.41 19.23 31.36
C GLY A 130 3.87 17.79 31.55
N PHE A 131 3.70 16.91 30.57
CA PHE A 131 4.19 15.53 30.66
C PHE A 131 5.71 15.46 30.52
N VAL A 132 6.37 14.79 31.45
CA VAL A 132 7.84 14.72 31.57
C VAL A 132 8.31 13.31 31.93
N PRO A 133 9.56 12.94 31.57
CA PRO A 133 10.12 11.68 32.02
C PRO A 133 10.25 11.64 33.56
N PRO A 134 10.12 10.45 34.20
CA PRO A 134 10.21 10.32 35.65
C PRO A 134 11.52 10.86 36.27
N ALA A 135 12.61 10.88 35.49
CA ALA A 135 13.92 11.37 35.91
C ALA A 135 14.00 12.88 36.12
N ILE A 136 12.94 13.66 35.82
CA ILE A 136 12.92 15.12 35.95
C ILE A 136 13.37 15.62 37.34
N LYS A 137 13.06 14.88 38.41
CA LYS A 137 13.46 15.25 39.78
C LYS A 137 14.97 15.21 40.01
N ARG A 138 15.76 14.55 39.16
CA ARG A 138 17.22 14.61 39.23
C ARG A 138 17.73 16.01 38.93
N VAL A 139 17.17 16.64 37.89
CA VAL A 139 17.60 17.97 37.41
C VAL A 139 16.79 19.11 38.03
N ARG A 140 15.60 18.81 38.56
CA ARG A 140 14.73 19.73 39.30
C ARG A 140 14.20 19.06 40.57
N PRO A 141 15.01 18.95 41.64
CA PRO A 141 14.65 18.22 42.86
C PRO A 141 13.39 18.73 43.58
N HIS A 142 13.09 20.03 43.42
CA HIS A 142 11.95 20.69 44.06
C HIS A 142 10.74 20.85 43.13
N ALA A 143 10.79 20.32 41.90
CA ALA A 143 9.68 20.44 40.97
C ALA A 143 8.42 19.74 41.50
N THR A 144 7.28 20.43 41.35
CA THR A 144 5.96 19.92 41.69
C THR A 144 5.46 19.00 40.60
N VAL A 145 5.74 17.70 40.78
CA VAL A 145 5.36 16.64 39.83
C VAL A 145 4.38 15.68 40.50
N VAL A 146 3.28 15.40 39.81
CA VAL A 146 2.26 14.42 40.20
C VAL A 146 2.16 13.36 39.11
N ASN A 147 1.88 12.11 39.46
CA ASN A 147 1.64 11.08 38.45
C ASN A 147 0.15 11.05 38.07
N GLY A 148 -0.13 10.85 36.79
CA GLY A 148 -1.48 10.59 36.31
C GLY A 148 -2.04 9.25 36.82
N SER A 149 -3.28 8.94 36.46
CA SER A 149 -3.91 7.65 36.76
C SER A 149 -3.43 6.54 35.81
N GLN A 150 -3.64 5.29 36.20
CA GLN A 150 -3.53 4.15 35.29
C GLN A 150 -4.57 4.30 34.17
N TRP A 151 -4.15 4.18 32.92
CA TRP A 151 -5.01 4.32 31.74
C TRP A 151 -5.16 2.96 31.04
N SER A 152 -6.41 2.58 30.76
CA SER A 152 -6.80 1.38 30.00
C SER A 152 -6.08 0.07 30.37
N GLY A 153 -5.81 -0.15 31.66
CA GLY A 153 -5.21 -1.39 32.15
C GLY A 153 -3.70 -1.55 31.87
N PHE A 154 -3.04 -0.54 31.29
CA PHE A 154 -1.60 -0.56 31.06
C PHE A 154 -0.81 -0.75 32.36
N GLN A 155 0.27 -1.52 32.29
CA GLN A 155 1.20 -1.65 33.41
C GLN A 155 1.79 -0.27 33.75
N LYS A 156 1.96 0.03 35.04
CA LYS A 156 2.45 1.32 35.55
C LYS A 156 3.66 1.90 34.82
N LYS A 157 4.60 1.08 34.36
CA LYS A 157 5.78 1.56 33.60
C LYS A 157 5.42 2.24 32.27
N PHE A 158 4.25 1.94 31.72
CA PHE A 158 3.75 2.43 30.43
C PHE A 158 2.61 3.46 30.54
N THR A 159 2.21 3.85 31.74
CA THR A 159 1.11 4.79 32.03
C THR A 159 1.45 5.59 33.28
N GLU A 160 0.49 6.23 33.96
CA GLU A 160 0.72 7.02 35.18
C GLU A 160 1.79 8.09 34.94
N VAL A 161 1.74 8.70 33.75
CA VAL A 161 2.77 9.61 33.26
C VAL A 161 2.98 10.75 34.25
N SER A 162 4.24 11.07 34.50
CA SER A 162 4.62 12.17 35.38
C SER A 162 4.20 13.51 34.75
N PHE A 163 3.42 14.28 35.49
CA PHE A 163 2.87 15.57 35.12
C PHE A 163 3.47 16.67 35.99
N LEU A 164 4.25 17.55 35.35
CA LEU A 164 4.79 18.77 35.93
C LEU A 164 3.69 19.82 36.02
N SER A 165 3.41 20.28 37.24
CA SER A 165 2.35 21.26 37.50
C SER A 165 2.61 22.59 36.77
N PRO A 166 1.61 23.16 36.09
CA PRO A 166 1.65 24.54 35.59
C PRO A 166 1.98 25.61 36.64
N LEU A 167 1.79 25.30 37.93
CA LEU A 167 2.12 26.20 39.03
C LEU A 167 3.64 26.21 39.34
N ASP A 168 4.41 25.29 38.78
CA ASP A 168 5.86 25.20 38.94
C ASP A 168 6.58 26.09 37.93
N GLU A 169 7.63 26.82 38.35
CA GLU A 169 8.41 27.67 37.46
C GLU A 169 9.08 26.90 36.30
N THR A 170 9.38 25.61 36.52
CA THR A 170 9.97 24.73 35.49
C THR A 170 8.99 24.54 34.32
N PHE A 171 7.68 24.54 34.58
CA PHE A 171 6.68 24.44 33.52
C PHE A 171 6.78 25.62 32.57
N ALA A 172 6.82 26.85 33.11
CA ALA A 172 6.96 28.06 32.32
C ALA A 172 8.30 28.11 31.57
N GLN A 173 9.38 27.61 32.18
CA GLN A 173 10.69 27.47 31.52
C GLN A 173 10.61 26.55 30.29
N LEU A 174 10.02 25.36 30.45
CA LEU A 174 9.88 24.38 29.36
C LEU A 174 8.91 24.86 28.28
N GLN A 175 7.79 25.48 28.66
CA GLN A 175 6.86 26.10 27.72
C GLN A 175 7.56 27.14 26.83
N LYS A 176 8.39 28.00 27.44
CA LYS A 176 9.20 28.97 26.72
C LYS A 176 10.18 28.30 25.76
N SER A 177 10.87 27.25 26.20
CA SER A 177 11.81 26.52 25.35
C SER A 177 11.11 25.89 24.14
N VAL A 178 10.00 25.18 24.36
CA VAL A 178 9.22 24.50 23.31
C VAL A 178 8.72 25.50 22.26
N ILE A 179 8.05 26.58 22.67
CA ILE A 179 7.53 27.59 21.72
C ILE A 179 8.68 28.29 20.99
N SER A 180 9.72 28.73 21.71
CA SER A 180 10.85 29.45 21.10
C SER A 180 11.63 28.59 20.10
N ARG A 181 11.76 27.28 20.35
CA ARG A 181 12.40 26.33 19.42
C ARG A 181 11.59 26.17 18.15
N GLN A 182 10.27 26.05 18.26
CA GLN A 182 9.41 25.98 17.08
C GLN A 182 9.44 27.27 16.27
N MET A 183 9.39 28.44 16.92
CA MET A 183 9.53 29.72 16.22
C MET A 183 10.87 29.84 15.49
N ARG A 184 11.96 29.33 16.06
CA ARG A 184 13.28 29.28 15.38
C ARG A 184 13.29 28.30 14.21
N ALA A 185 12.61 27.17 14.34
CA ALA A 185 12.62 26.11 13.33
C ALA A 185 11.72 26.42 12.13
N PHE A 186 10.54 26.99 12.39
CA PHE A 186 9.49 27.16 11.40
C PHE A 186 9.21 28.62 11.05
N GLY A 187 9.74 29.58 11.83
CA GLY A 187 9.42 31.00 11.73
C GLY A 187 8.17 31.38 12.54
N ASN A 188 7.79 32.65 12.47
CA ASN A 188 6.58 33.17 13.11
C ASN A 188 5.35 32.89 12.23
N VAL A 189 5.00 31.62 12.06
CA VAL A 189 3.97 31.13 11.14
C VAL A 189 2.59 30.98 11.77
N THR A 190 2.49 31.06 13.10
CA THR A 190 1.23 30.89 13.82
C THR A 190 1.22 31.54 15.20
N HIS A 191 0.02 31.87 15.66
CA HIS A 191 -0.25 32.25 17.04
C HIS A 191 -1.12 31.21 17.76
N ILE A 192 -1.50 30.11 17.10
CA ILE A 192 -2.40 29.10 17.66
C ILE A 192 -1.58 27.87 18.07
N TYR A 193 -1.70 27.47 19.33
CA TYR A 193 -0.94 26.37 19.90
C TYR A 193 -1.85 25.33 20.56
N ALA A 194 -1.68 24.06 20.19
CA ALA A 194 -2.43 22.93 20.75
C ALA A 194 -1.80 22.47 22.07
N LEU A 195 -2.62 22.40 23.13
CA LEU A 195 -2.19 21.87 24.44
C LEU A 195 -3.37 21.22 25.16
N ASP A 196 -3.21 19.96 25.56
CA ASP A 196 -4.20 19.19 26.32
C ASP A 196 -3.52 18.50 27.52
N GLN A 197 -4.07 18.71 28.72
CA GLN A 197 -3.48 18.22 29.99
C GLN A 197 -4.23 17.02 30.59
N PHE A 198 -5.53 16.91 30.27
CA PHE A 198 -6.46 16.04 30.99
C PHE A 198 -7.31 15.20 30.03
N ASN A 199 -6.74 14.80 28.90
CA ASN A 199 -7.41 13.90 27.96
C ASN A 199 -7.56 12.52 28.58
N GLU A 200 -8.77 12.14 28.95
CA GLU A 200 -9.11 10.88 29.64
C GLU A 200 -8.40 10.65 30.98
N ILE A 201 -7.86 11.72 31.57
CA ILE A 201 -7.14 11.71 32.84
C ILE A 201 -7.78 12.76 33.74
N ASN A 202 -8.05 12.41 35.00
CA ASN A 202 -8.59 13.38 35.95
C ASN A 202 -7.47 14.26 36.52
N PRO A 203 -7.71 15.58 36.69
CA PRO A 203 -6.87 16.42 37.52
C PRO A 203 -6.75 15.86 38.94
N THR A 204 -5.64 16.14 39.62
CA THR A 204 -5.40 15.71 41.01
C THR A 204 -6.36 16.30 42.03
N SER A 205 -7.05 17.40 41.69
CA SER A 205 -8.08 18.02 42.51
C SER A 205 -9.18 18.62 41.64
N GLY A 206 -10.43 18.49 42.10
CA GLY A 206 -11.62 19.09 41.48
C GLY A 206 -12.02 20.43 42.11
N GLU A 207 -11.18 20.99 42.99
CA GLU A 207 -11.40 22.30 43.62
C GLU A 207 -11.37 23.41 42.56
N LEU A 208 -12.38 24.29 42.58
CA LEU A 208 -12.57 25.30 41.52
C LEU A 208 -11.37 26.25 41.41
N GLY A 209 -10.84 26.70 42.55
CA GLY A 209 -9.66 27.58 42.59
C GLY A 209 -8.40 26.90 42.05
N TYR A 210 -8.25 25.59 42.29
CA TYR A 210 -7.13 24.81 41.75
C TYR A 210 -7.21 24.74 40.22
N LEU A 211 -8.38 24.34 39.68
CA LEU A 211 -8.58 24.22 38.24
C LEU A 211 -8.39 25.56 37.53
N ARG A 212 -8.92 26.66 38.08
CA ARG A 212 -8.70 28.00 37.54
C ARG A 212 -7.22 28.39 37.55
N ASN A 213 -6.51 28.10 38.64
CA ASN A 213 -5.10 28.48 38.75
C ASN A 213 -4.22 27.69 37.78
N LEU A 214 -4.51 26.40 37.53
CA LEU A 214 -3.79 25.60 36.54
C LEU A 214 -3.87 26.23 35.14
N SER A 215 -5.09 26.53 34.67
CA SER A 215 -5.29 27.12 33.35
C SER A 215 -4.79 28.57 33.28
N LEU A 216 -4.88 29.35 34.37
CA LEU A 216 -4.29 30.69 34.46
C LEU A 216 -2.78 30.66 34.24
N HIS A 217 -2.04 29.81 34.95
CA HIS A 217 -0.59 29.74 34.82
C HIS A 217 -0.16 29.15 33.48
N THR A 218 -0.92 28.17 32.96
CA THR A 218 -0.74 27.65 31.60
C THR A 218 -0.89 28.79 30.58
N TRP A 219 -1.97 29.57 30.64
CA TRP A 219 -2.19 30.72 29.77
C TRP A 219 -1.10 31.79 29.91
N GLN A 220 -0.74 32.19 31.14
CA GLN A 220 0.33 33.16 31.37
C GLN A 220 1.66 32.70 30.76
N SER A 221 1.97 31.40 30.81
CA SER A 221 3.18 30.84 30.20
C SER A 221 3.19 30.96 28.67
N PHE A 222 2.03 30.86 28.00
CA PHE A 222 1.90 31.20 26.58
C PHE A 222 2.19 32.68 26.32
N LYS A 223 1.50 33.57 27.06
CA LYS A 223 1.58 35.02 26.84
C LYS A 223 2.99 35.57 27.11
N ALA A 224 3.73 34.95 28.02
CA ALA A 224 5.11 35.31 28.32
C ALA A 224 6.08 35.12 27.14
N VAL A 225 5.73 34.26 26.17
CA VAL A 225 6.56 33.98 24.98
C VAL A 225 6.01 34.69 23.76
N ASN A 226 4.70 34.59 23.56
CA ASN A 226 4.00 35.18 22.42
C ASN A 226 2.73 35.89 22.94
N PRO A 227 2.75 37.23 23.05
CA PRO A 227 1.59 38.00 23.53
C PRO A 227 0.33 37.87 22.68
N ALA A 228 0.41 37.32 21.47
CA ALA A 228 -0.73 37.02 20.61
C ALA A 228 -1.16 35.54 20.67
N ALA A 229 -0.51 34.70 21.49
CA ALA A 229 -0.81 33.28 21.57
C ALA A 229 -2.27 33.01 21.95
N VAL A 230 -2.86 32.06 21.21
CA VAL A 230 -4.17 31.46 21.40
C VAL A 230 -3.95 30.00 21.78
N TRP A 231 -4.51 29.60 22.92
CA TRP A 231 -4.49 28.21 23.38
C TRP A 231 -5.66 27.45 22.76
N MET A 232 -5.36 26.51 21.87
CA MET A 232 -6.33 25.56 21.34
C MET A 232 -6.36 24.28 22.19
N MET A 233 -7.54 23.85 22.63
CA MET A 233 -7.72 22.61 23.39
C MET A 233 -8.90 21.79 22.89
N GLN A 234 -8.85 20.49 23.15
CA GLN A 234 -9.94 19.56 22.88
C GLN A 234 -10.98 19.57 24.01
N GLY A 235 -12.25 19.68 23.64
CA GLY A 235 -13.38 19.57 24.56
C GLY A 235 -13.73 18.14 25.00
N TRP A 236 -12.99 17.12 24.52
CA TRP A 236 -13.27 15.69 24.79
C TRP A 236 -13.34 15.36 26.29
N LEU A 237 -12.44 15.94 27.09
CA LEU A 237 -12.39 15.70 28.53
C LEU A 237 -13.71 16.03 29.24
N PHE A 238 -14.45 17.02 28.72
CA PHE A 238 -15.77 17.36 29.24
C PHE A 238 -16.73 16.20 28.99
N TYR A 239 -16.73 15.59 27.79
CA TYR A 239 -17.57 14.44 27.47
C TYR A 239 -17.16 13.16 28.22
N ASP A 240 -15.90 12.75 28.11
CA ASP A 240 -15.40 11.46 28.64
C ASP A 240 -15.53 11.38 30.16
N LYS A 241 -15.11 12.43 30.87
CA LYS A 241 -15.18 12.51 32.33
C LYS A 241 -16.30 13.46 32.77
N LYS A 242 -17.48 13.39 32.13
CA LYS A 242 -18.63 14.27 32.43
C LYS A 242 -19.05 14.29 33.92
N ASP A 243 -18.82 13.20 34.65
CA ASP A 243 -19.15 13.11 36.07
C ASP A 243 -18.18 13.95 36.93
N PHE A 244 -16.93 14.10 36.48
CA PHE A 244 -15.98 15.03 37.07
C PHE A 244 -16.21 16.44 36.54
N TRP A 245 -16.30 16.63 35.23
CA TRP A 245 -16.46 17.93 34.58
C TRP A 245 -17.92 18.40 34.53
N ASP A 246 -18.41 18.82 35.69
CA ASP A 246 -19.64 19.58 35.81
C ASP A 246 -19.46 21.04 35.34
N SER A 247 -20.57 21.74 35.16
CA SER A 247 -20.59 23.12 34.64
C SER A 247 -19.73 24.10 35.47
N ASN A 248 -19.63 23.92 36.79
CA ASN A 248 -18.83 24.80 37.65
C ASN A 248 -17.34 24.56 37.46
N ARG A 249 -16.91 23.30 37.38
CA ARG A 249 -15.51 22.94 37.13
C ARG A 249 -15.05 23.31 35.73
N ILE A 250 -15.90 23.12 34.72
CA ILE A 250 -15.64 23.58 33.36
C ILE A 250 -15.48 25.10 33.36
N SER A 251 -16.43 25.84 33.94
CA SER A 251 -16.38 27.30 34.03
C SER A 251 -15.10 27.77 34.74
N ALA A 252 -14.77 27.17 35.89
CA ALA A 252 -13.57 27.51 36.65
C ALA A 252 -12.30 27.29 35.83
N TYR A 253 -12.15 26.13 35.17
CA TYR A 253 -11.00 25.84 34.32
C TYR A 253 -10.90 26.81 33.13
N LEU A 254 -11.98 27.03 32.39
CA LEU A 254 -11.97 27.95 31.24
C LEU A 254 -11.77 29.42 31.65
N SER A 255 -12.19 29.82 32.85
CA SER A 255 -12.05 31.19 33.37
C SER A 255 -10.61 31.58 33.75
N GLY A 256 -9.69 30.61 33.84
CA GLY A 256 -8.27 30.93 34.03
C GLY A 256 -7.65 31.60 32.80
N VAL A 257 -8.22 31.40 31.61
CA VAL A 257 -7.88 32.21 30.44
C VAL A 257 -8.70 33.50 30.51
N GLU A 258 -8.09 34.63 30.84
CA GLU A 258 -8.84 35.84 31.21
C GLU A 258 -9.44 36.58 30.01
N ARG A 259 -8.85 36.41 28.82
CA ARG A 259 -9.37 36.95 27.55
C ARG A 259 -10.03 35.84 26.75
N ASN A 260 -11.22 36.08 26.20
CA ASN A 260 -11.92 35.03 25.44
C ASN A 260 -11.17 34.65 24.16
N ASP A 261 -10.68 35.64 23.42
CA ASP A 261 -9.97 35.43 22.14
C ASP A 261 -8.60 34.74 22.28
N ASP A 262 -8.10 34.58 23.51
CA ASP A 262 -6.84 33.87 23.78
C ASP A 262 -7.04 32.35 23.89
N MET A 263 -8.26 31.84 23.64
CA MET A 263 -8.60 30.42 23.70
C MET A 263 -9.45 29.99 22.50
N LEU A 264 -9.26 28.76 22.05
CA LEU A 264 -10.08 28.13 21.01
C LEU A 264 -10.43 26.71 21.44
N ILE A 265 -11.72 26.41 21.58
CA ILE A 265 -12.18 25.08 22.00
C ILE A 265 -12.63 24.26 20.79
N LEU A 266 -12.20 23.01 20.71
CA LEU A 266 -12.76 22.04 19.77
C LEU A 266 -13.89 21.27 20.44
N ASP A 267 -15.15 21.49 20.04
CA ASP A 267 -16.25 20.63 20.47
C ASP A 267 -16.18 19.32 19.68
N LEU A 268 -15.33 18.41 20.18
CA LEU A 268 -14.71 17.36 19.39
C LEU A 268 -15.70 16.37 18.76
N TYR A 269 -16.90 16.22 19.34
CA TYR A 269 -17.87 15.21 18.96
C TYR A 269 -19.29 15.78 18.78
N SER A 270 -19.38 16.90 18.05
CA SER A 270 -20.58 17.74 18.00
C SER A 270 -21.78 17.11 17.29
N GLU A 271 -21.56 16.22 16.32
CA GLU A 271 -22.62 15.58 15.54
C GLU A 271 -23.47 14.62 16.37
N SER A 272 -22.91 14.10 17.46
CA SER A 272 -23.55 13.06 18.29
C SER A 272 -23.63 13.40 19.77
N LYS A 273 -22.59 14.02 20.33
CA LYS A 273 -22.45 14.36 21.75
C LYS A 273 -21.93 15.79 21.90
N PRO A 274 -22.66 16.81 21.42
CA PRO A 274 -22.21 18.20 21.52
C PRO A 274 -22.13 18.66 22.98
N GLN A 275 -21.11 19.45 23.28
CA GLN A 275 -20.84 19.97 24.63
C GLN A 275 -21.15 21.47 24.73
N TRP A 276 -21.24 22.17 23.60
CA TRP A 276 -21.48 23.62 23.55
C TRP A 276 -22.81 24.04 24.23
N GLN A 277 -23.89 23.24 24.15
CA GLN A 277 -25.15 23.63 24.79
C GLN A 277 -25.03 23.66 26.32
N ARG A 278 -24.45 22.63 26.93
CA ARG A 278 -24.34 22.55 28.39
C ARG A 278 -23.32 23.52 28.97
N THR A 279 -22.34 23.93 28.17
CA THR A 279 -21.34 24.93 28.53
C THR A 279 -21.78 26.35 28.17
N GLN A 280 -23.02 26.53 27.70
CA GLN A 280 -23.57 27.81 27.27
C GLN A 280 -22.63 28.52 26.28
N SER A 281 -22.25 27.81 25.22
CA SER A 281 -21.28 28.28 24.23
C SER A 281 -19.90 28.51 24.84
N TYR A 282 -19.42 27.56 25.64
CA TYR A 282 -18.14 27.61 26.36
C TYR A 282 -17.90 28.92 27.11
N PHE A 283 -18.95 29.44 27.76
CA PHE A 283 -18.91 30.70 28.52
C PHE A 283 -18.35 31.89 27.70
N GLY A 284 -18.64 31.90 26.40
CA GLY A 284 -18.22 32.93 25.46
C GLY A 284 -16.82 32.74 24.87
N LYS A 285 -16.11 31.65 25.17
CA LYS A 285 -14.87 31.30 24.45
C LYS A 285 -15.20 30.94 22.99
N PRO A 286 -14.36 31.35 22.02
CA PRO A 286 -14.42 30.86 20.65
C PRO A 286 -14.34 29.33 20.59
N TRP A 287 -15.17 28.71 19.76
CA TRP A 287 -15.16 27.26 19.58
C TRP A 287 -15.46 26.82 18.15
N ILE A 288 -15.04 25.60 17.81
CA ILE A 288 -15.24 24.95 16.52
C ILE A 288 -16.18 23.76 16.72
N TRP A 289 -17.22 23.66 15.91
CA TRP A 289 -18.10 22.50 15.85
C TRP A 289 -17.40 21.41 15.05
N CYS A 290 -17.10 20.27 15.67
CA CYS A 290 -16.31 19.22 15.03
C CYS A 290 -17.10 17.92 14.84
N GLN A 291 -16.82 17.23 13.74
CA GLN A 291 -17.27 15.88 13.46
C GLN A 291 -16.17 14.86 13.79
N LEU A 292 -16.43 13.99 14.77
CA LEU A 292 -15.54 12.90 15.17
C LEU A 292 -15.76 11.69 14.25
N HIS A 293 -16.99 11.20 14.14
CA HIS A 293 -17.44 10.14 13.24
C HIS A 293 -16.80 8.76 13.47
N ASP A 294 -15.49 8.65 13.29
CA ASP A 294 -14.70 7.42 13.38
C ASP A 294 -13.82 7.38 14.64
N PHE A 295 -13.68 6.18 15.20
CA PHE A 295 -12.82 5.86 16.33
C PHE A 295 -11.94 4.66 15.96
N GLY A 296 -10.63 4.74 16.18
CA GLY A 296 -9.68 3.67 15.88
C GLY A 296 -9.50 3.32 14.40
N GLY A 297 -10.19 3.97 13.46
CA GLY A 297 -10.23 3.56 12.05
C GLY A 297 -11.10 2.34 11.82
N ASN A 298 -12.34 2.40 12.27
CA ASN A 298 -13.33 1.40 11.98
C ASN A 298 -13.77 1.56 10.52
N MET A 299 -13.94 0.45 9.83
CA MET A 299 -14.21 0.48 8.39
C MET A 299 -15.70 0.33 8.05
N GLY A 300 -16.61 0.36 9.02
CA GLY A 300 -18.05 0.24 8.73
C GLY A 300 -18.56 1.37 7.81
N MET A 301 -19.50 1.05 6.91
CA MET A 301 -20.22 2.11 6.19
C MET A 301 -21.23 2.77 7.14
N TYR A 302 -21.08 4.07 7.37
CA TYR A 302 -21.84 4.80 8.39
C TYR A 302 -21.93 6.29 8.08
N GLY A 303 -23.02 6.94 8.49
CA GLY A 303 -23.12 8.39 8.52
C GLY A 303 -24.33 8.89 9.30
N GLN A 304 -24.26 10.16 9.69
CA GLN A 304 -25.38 10.93 10.26
C GLN A 304 -25.60 12.18 9.40
N ILE A 305 -25.84 11.99 8.09
CA ILE A 305 -25.81 13.09 7.11
C ILE A 305 -26.79 14.23 7.41
N MET A 306 -27.90 13.95 8.10
CA MET A 306 -28.85 14.97 8.52
C MET A 306 -28.34 15.81 9.69
N ASN A 307 -27.67 15.18 10.67
CA ASN A 307 -27.05 15.87 11.81
C ASN A 307 -25.94 16.81 11.33
N ILE A 308 -25.03 16.32 10.48
CA ILE A 308 -23.89 17.12 10.00
C ILE A 308 -24.26 18.23 9.01
N THR A 309 -25.51 18.28 8.55
CA THR A 309 -26.02 19.39 7.71
C THR A 309 -26.90 20.37 8.49
N SER A 310 -27.72 19.87 9.43
CA SER A 310 -28.70 20.69 10.15
C SER A 310 -28.15 21.28 11.45
N ASP A 311 -27.52 20.46 12.28
CA ASP A 311 -27.05 20.82 13.61
C ASP A 311 -25.93 21.89 13.62
N PRO A 312 -24.93 21.87 12.70
CA PRO A 312 -23.95 22.96 12.66
C PRO A 312 -24.58 24.32 12.32
N ILE A 313 -25.65 24.33 11.53
CA ILE A 313 -26.39 25.56 11.19
C ILE A 313 -27.27 26.01 12.36
N GLU A 314 -27.84 25.07 13.12
CA GLU A 314 -28.51 25.39 14.37
C GLU A 314 -27.52 26.03 15.37
N ALA A 315 -26.34 25.44 15.56
CA ALA A 315 -25.29 25.98 16.41
C ALA A 315 -24.88 27.40 15.97
N LEU A 316 -24.67 27.61 14.66
CA LEU A 316 -24.32 28.92 14.10
C LEU A 316 -25.38 29.99 14.35
N ASN A 317 -26.65 29.62 14.43
CA ASN A 317 -27.74 30.55 14.73
C ASN A 317 -27.94 30.80 16.23
N LYS A 318 -27.47 29.90 17.09
CA LYS A 318 -27.68 29.94 18.56
C LYS A 318 -26.44 30.38 19.35
N SER A 319 -25.27 30.41 18.73
CA SER A 319 -24.00 30.71 19.37
C SER A 319 -23.27 31.83 18.64
N ASP A 320 -23.03 32.93 19.36
CA ASP A 320 -22.21 34.05 18.86
C ASP A 320 -20.70 33.74 18.93
N SER A 321 -20.27 32.74 19.69
CA SER A 321 -18.86 32.34 19.84
C SER A 321 -18.48 31.11 19.01
N LEU A 322 -19.37 30.58 18.17
CA LEU A 322 -19.00 29.59 17.16
C LEU A 322 -18.19 30.29 16.06
N VAL A 323 -16.96 29.83 15.83
CA VAL A 323 -16.03 30.42 14.86
C VAL A 323 -15.63 29.47 13.73
N GLY A 324 -16.05 28.21 13.75
CA GLY A 324 -15.60 27.25 12.75
C GLY A 324 -16.35 25.92 12.70
N PHE A 325 -16.07 25.17 11.64
CA PHE A 325 -16.44 23.76 11.49
C PHE A 325 -15.17 22.92 11.29
N GLY A 326 -15.12 21.71 11.83
CA GLY A 326 -13.91 20.90 11.78
C GLY A 326 -14.12 19.40 11.66
N LEU A 327 -13.10 18.72 11.17
CA LEU A 327 -12.99 17.26 11.15
C LEU A 327 -12.01 16.82 12.23
N THR A 328 -12.44 15.85 13.04
CA THR A 328 -11.70 15.35 14.22
C THR A 328 -11.71 13.83 14.33
N MET A 329 -11.98 13.11 13.22
CA MET A 329 -11.94 11.66 13.17
C MET A 329 -10.63 11.05 13.62
N GLU A 330 -10.68 9.90 14.29
CA GLU A 330 -9.46 9.26 14.76
C GLU A 330 -8.63 8.67 13.61
N SER A 331 -9.27 8.14 12.56
CA SER A 331 -8.61 7.66 11.33
C SER A 331 -9.43 7.95 10.07
N GLN A 332 -8.88 7.58 8.92
CA GLN A 332 -9.40 7.90 7.57
C GLN A 332 -9.62 6.63 6.72
N GLU A 333 -10.51 5.75 7.18
CA GLU A 333 -10.73 4.42 6.56
C GLU A 333 -12.01 4.34 5.69
N GLY A 334 -12.28 5.35 4.87
CA GLY A 334 -13.44 5.41 3.96
C GLY A 334 -14.51 6.42 4.39
N ASN A 335 -15.76 6.20 3.96
CA ASN A 335 -16.89 7.13 4.20
C ASN A 335 -16.64 8.58 3.71
N GLU A 336 -15.85 8.75 2.64
CA GLU A 336 -15.35 10.04 2.15
C GLU A 336 -16.44 11.11 2.02
N ILE A 337 -17.61 10.73 1.49
CA ILE A 337 -18.74 11.64 1.27
C ILE A 337 -19.20 12.34 2.56
N VAL A 338 -19.05 11.70 3.72
CA VAL A 338 -19.51 12.22 5.01
C VAL A 338 -18.60 13.36 5.46
N TYR A 339 -17.28 13.22 5.28
CA TYR A 339 -16.31 14.28 5.58
C TYR A 339 -16.45 15.46 4.60
N ASP A 340 -16.61 15.14 3.33
CA ASP A 340 -16.83 16.10 2.26
C ASP A 340 -18.08 16.96 2.49
N LEU A 341 -19.17 16.33 2.95
CA LEU A 341 -20.44 17.00 3.20
C LEU A 341 -20.35 18.06 4.30
N LEU A 342 -19.63 17.82 5.40
CA LEU A 342 -19.46 18.84 6.45
C LEU A 342 -18.60 20.01 5.95
N LEU A 343 -17.52 19.72 5.23
CA LEU A 343 -16.65 20.78 4.68
C LEU A 343 -17.40 21.65 3.65
N ASP A 344 -18.31 21.06 2.89
CA ASP A 344 -19.20 21.80 1.98
C ASP A 344 -20.32 22.52 2.73
N GLN A 345 -20.87 21.94 3.80
CA GLN A 345 -21.83 22.60 4.68
C GLN A 345 -21.24 23.88 5.27
N ALA A 346 -19.93 23.89 5.55
CA ALA A 346 -19.18 25.05 5.98
C ALA A 346 -19.05 26.16 4.91
N TRP A 347 -19.67 26.04 3.73
CA TRP A 347 -19.84 27.12 2.74
C TRP A 347 -21.30 27.60 2.63
N SER A 348 -22.24 27.00 3.37
CA SER A 348 -23.66 27.27 3.28
C SER A 348 -24.25 27.70 4.64
N MET A 349 -25.10 28.72 4.62
CA MET A 349 -25.87 29.19 5.79
C MET A 349 -27.18 28.42 6.00
N LYS A 350 -27.47 27.47 5.12
CA LYS A 350 -28.66 26.61 5.18
C LYS A 350 -28.22 25.16 5.12
N PRO A 351 -28.96 24.24 5.75
CA PRO A 351 -28.69 22.81 5.60
C PRO A 351 -28.66 22.43 4.11
N ILE A 352 -27.63 21.69 3.70
CA ILE A 352 -27.48 21.20 2.33
C ILE A 352 -28.60 20.20 2.00
N ASP A 353 -29.15 20.30 0.79
CA ASP A 353 -30.04 19.26 0.25
C ASP A 353 -29.21 18.00 -0.06
N THR A 354 -29.29 17.02 0.84
CA THR A 354 -28.52 15.78 0.76
C THR A 354 -28.83 14.97 -0.49
N ARG A 355 -30.06 15.05 -1.04
CA ARG A 355 -30.42 14.33 -2.26
C ARG A 355 -29.73 14.95 -3.48
N ALA A 356 -29.78 16.27 -3.61
CA ALA A 356 -29.07 16.98 -4.68
C ALA A 356 -27.55 16.80 -4.57
N TYR A 357 -27.02 16.79 -3.34
CA TYR A 357 -25.61 16.59 -3.06
C TYR A 357 -25.12 15.20 -3.48
N PHE A 358 -25.78 14.12 -3.03
CA PHE A 358 -25.41 12.75 -3.39
C PHE A 358 -25.52 12.48 -4.90
N ARG A 359 -26.49 13.10 -5.59
CA ARG A 359 -26.54 13.03 -7.06
C ARG A 359 -25.33 13.73 -7.71
N SER A 360 -24.88 14.84 -7.15
CA SER A 360 -23.70 15.55 -7.65
C SER A 360 -22.40 14.80 -7.34
N TRP A 361 -22.34 14.12 -6.20
CA TRP A 361 -21.27 13.20 -5.83
C TRP A 361 -21.09 12.09 -6.87
N VAL A 362 -22.16 11.36 -7.20
CA VAL A 362 -22.14 10.30 -8.23
C VAL A 362 -21.63 10.84 -9.57
N ARG A 363 -22.09 12.03 -9.98
CA ARG A 363 -21.68 12.65 -11.24
C ARG A 363 -20.17 12.93 -11.30
N SER A 364 -19.60 13.38 -10.18
CA SER A 364 -18.20 13.80 -10.11
C SER A 364 -17.28 12.61 -9.91
N ARG A 365 -17.61 11.74 -8.95
CA ARG A 365 -16.80 10.58 -8.55
C ARG A 365 -16.62 9.56 -9.68
N TYR A 366 -17.68 9.31 -10.45
CA TYR A 366 -17.66 8.33 -11.56
C TYR A 366 -17.64 8.98 -12.94
N SER A 367 -17.15 10.22 -13.02
CA SER A 367 -17.01 10.90 -14.30
C SER A 367 -16.09 10.12 -15.25
N GLY A 368 -16.41 10.19 -16.55
CA GLY A 368 -15.71 9.46 -17.61
C GLY A 368 -16.26 9.83 -18.98
N ASN A 369 -15.71 9.23 -20.05
CA ASN A 369 -16.16 9.45 -21.42
C ASN A 369 -17.40 8.60 -21.77
N PHE A 370 -18.41 8.64 -20.91
CA PHE A 370 -19.66 7.90 -21.04
C PHE A 370 -20.77 8.58 -20.23
N THR A 371 -22.01 8.15 -20.43
CA THR A 371 -23.12 8.57 -19.56
C THR A 371 -23.16 7.67 -18.34
N ILE A 372 -23.07 8.26 -17.14
CA ILE A 372 -23.09 7.50 -15.89
C ILE A 372 -24.42 6.74 -15.77
N PRO A 373 -24.40 5.41 -15.58
CA PRO A 373 -25.61 4.60 -15.47
C PRO A 373 -26.55 5.09 -14.34
N ASN A 374 -27.85 5.09 -14.60
CA ASN A 374 -28.84 5.54 -13.61
C ASN A 374 -28.84 4.68 -12.33
N GLU A 375 -28.43 3.41 -12.44
CA GLU A 375 -28.26 2.49 -11.34
C GLU A 375 -27.38 3.05 -10.22
N LEU A 376 -26.30 3.76 -10.56
CA LEU A 376 -25.39 4.34 -9.57
C LEU A 376 -26.06 5.48 -8.79
N TYR A 377 -26.89 6.28 -9.46
CA TYR A 377 -27.68 7.31 -8.78
C TYR A 377 -28.71 6.69 -7.82
N THR A 378 -29.38 5.62 -8.24
CA THR A 378 -30.32 4.89 -7.36
C THR A 378 -29.60 4.27 -6.17
N ALA A 379 -28.46 3.62 -6.40
CA ALA A 379 -27.68 2.96 -5.35
C ALA A 379 -27.23 3.95 -4.28
N TRP A 380 -26.70 5.11 -4.69
CA TRP A 380 -26.30 6.16 -3.75
C TRP A 380 -27.48 6.84 -3.05
N ASP A 381 -28.66 6.92 -3.69
CA ASP A 381 -29.88 7.42 -3.02
C ASP A 381 -30.35 6.44 -1.93
N LEU A 382 -30.25 5.12 -2.17
CA LEU A 382 -30.52 4.10 -1.15
C LEU A 382 -29.53 4.20 0.02
N LEU A 383 -28.22 4.31 -0.26
CA LEU A 383 -27.20 4.51 0.77
C LEU A 383 -27.45 5.79 1.57
N ARG A 384 -27.83 6.88 0.90
CA ARG A 384 -28.19 8.17 1.53
C ARG A 384 -29.33 8.01 2.53
N GLU A 385 -30.39 7.29 2.17
CA GLU A 385 -31.58 7.16 3.03
C GLU A 385 -31.39 6.18 4.19
N THR A 386 -30.40 5.30 4.10
CA THR A 386 -30.20 4.18 5.04
C THR A 386 -28.83 4.26 5.72
N VAL A 387 -27.80 3.67 5.12
CA VAL A 387 -26.44 3.49 5.65
C VAL A 387 -25.82 4.80 6.16
N TYR A 388 -26.01 5.89 5.40
CA TYR A 388 -25.45 7.21 5.73
C TYR A 388 -26.40 8.10 6.52
N ASN A 389 -27.63 7.66 6.80
CA ASN A 389 -28.61 8.43 7.57
C ASN A 389 -29.05 7.68 8.82
N ASN A 390 -28.09 7.36 9.68
CA ASN A 390 -28.38 6.78 10.97
C ASN A 390 -29.11 7.78 11.87
N THR A 391 -30.36 7.47 12.18
CA THR A 391 -31.18 8.23 13.15
C THR A 391 -31.23 7.56 14.53
N ASN A 392 -30.68 6.34 14.67
CA ASN A 392 -30.60 5.63 15.93
C ASN A 392 -29.33 6.03 16.70
N LEU A 393 -29.46 6.99 17.60
CA LEU A 393 -28.34 7.54 18.39
C LEU A 393 -27.92 6.67 19.59
N THR A 394 -28.37 5.41 19.66
CA THR A 394 -27.74 4.42 20.56
C THR A 394 -26.40 3.94 20.02
N THR A 395 -26.20 4.05 18.70
CA THR A 395 -24.92 3.84 18.01
C THR A 395 -24.58 5.08 17.20
N TYR A 396 -23.57 5.78 17.67
CA TYR A 396 -23.30 7.15 17.24
C TYR A 396 -21.98 7.29 16.45
N SER A 397 -21.34 6.18 16.14
CA SER A 397 -20.06 6.14 15.43
C SER A 397 -20.02 5.02 14.40
N VAL A 398 -18.97 5.04 13.58
CA VAL A 398 -18.65 3.93 12.67
C VAL A 398 -18.56 2.61 13.44
N THR A 399 -19.21 1.56 12.92
CA THR A 399 -19.26 0.23 13.53
C THR A 399 -18.20 -0.72 12.94
N LYS A 400 -17.94 -1.82 13.64
CA LYS A 400 -17.07 -2.91 13.16
C LYS A 400 -17.84 -4.12 12.71
N SER A 401 -17.26 -4.86 11.78
CA SER A 401 -17.73 -6.20 11.49
C SER A 401 -17.34 -7.15 12.62
N ILE A 402 -18.21 -8.08 12.98
CA ILE A 402 -17.94 -8.98 14.12
C ILE A 402 -16.72 -9.89 13.88
N PHE A 403 -16.34 -10.13 12.62
CA PHE A 403 -15.18 -10.95 12.30
C PHE A 403 -13.85 -10.32 12.74
N GLU A 404 -13.82 -8.99 12.95
CA GLU A 404 -12.64 -8.26 13.39
C GLU A 404 -12.40 -8.41 14.90
N GLY A 405 -13.43 -8.75 15.67
CA GLY A 405 -13.33 -8.94 17.12
C GLY A 405 -12.88 -10.36 17.51
N SER A 406 -12.45 -10.50 18.76
CA SER A 406 -12.17 -11.82 19.35
C SER A 406 -13.38 -12.74 19.27
N PRO A 407 -13.26 -13.94 18.67
CA PRO A 407 -14.33 -14.92 18.63
C PRO A 407 -14.77 -15.32 20.05
N ASP A 408 -16.08 -15.45 20.24
CA ASP A 408 -16.71 -15.93 21.47
C ASP A 408 -18.10 -16.50 21.11
N ILE A 409 -18.75 -17.20 22.04
CA ILE A 409 -20.11 -17.75 21.84
C ILE A 409 -21.21 -16.70 22.06
N ALA A 410 -20.88 -15.54 22.64
CA ALA A 410 -21.83 -14.48 22.97
C ALA A 410 -21.16 -13.10 22.97
N GLY A 411 -21.97 -12.03 23.01
CA GLY A 411 -21.46 -10.65 23.18
C GLY A 411 -20.89 -9.99 21.93
N LEU A 412 -20.94 -10.64 20.76
CA LEU A 412 -20.44 -10.09 19.50
C LEU A 412 -21.48 -9.34 18.68
N VAL A 413 -22.73 -9.81 18.66
CA VAL A 413 -23.79 -9.28 17.79
C VAL A 413 -24.57 -8.18 18.49
N GLY A 414 -24.82 -7.06 17.79
CA GLY A 414 -25.71 -6.01 18.28
C GLY A 414 -25.14 -5.14 19.40
N ARG A 415 -23.80 -5.04 19.52
CA ARG A 415 -23.19 -4.12 20.50
C ARG A 415 -23.46 -2.67 20.11
N VAL A 416 -23.84 -1.87 21.11
CA VAL A 416 -24.12 -0.43 21.02
C VAL A 416 -23.17 0.36 21.92
N GLY A 417 -23.20 1.69 21.84
CA GLY A 417 -22.31 2.56 22.62
C GLY A 417 -20.98 2.85 21.91
N HIS A 418 -19.94 3.14 22.69
CA HIS A 418 -18.62 3.56 22.18
C HIS A 418 -17.56 2.46 22.29
N TYR A 419 -17.32 1.93 23.50
CA TYR A 419 -16.35 0.86 23.74
C TYR A 419 -16.91 -0.19 24.74
N PRO A 420 -16.77 -1.51 24.51
CA PRO A 420 -16.23 -2.15 23.30
C PRO A 420 -16.94 -1.69 22.03
N THR A 421 -16.21 -1.63 20.91
CA THR A 421 -16.69 -0.99 19.69
C THR A 421 -18.05 -1.53 19.25
N PRO A 422 -19.00 -0.66 18.82
CA PRO A 422 -20.30 -1.11 18.37
C PRO A 422 -20.23 -2.01 17.12
N THR A 423 -21.10 -3.02 17.10
CA THR A 423 -21.23 -4.00 16.01
C THR A 423 -22.67 -4.12 15.51
N CYS A 424 -23.58 -3.29 16.02
CA CYS A 424 -24.95 -3.28 15.52
C CYS A 424 -25.02 -2.73 14.09
N ILE A 425 -25.90 -3.31 13.28
CA ILE A 425 -26.19 -2.81 11.94
C ILE A 425 -27.43 -1.91 12.08
N ASN A 426 -27.28 -0.61 11.76
CA ASN A 426 -28.32 0.41 12.00
C ASN A 426 -29.30 0.58 10.82
N TYR A 427 -29.23 -0.31 9.83
CA TYR A 427 -30.06 -0.31 8.63
C TYR A 427 -30.45 -1.76 8.31
N ASP A 428 -31.44 -1.97 7.45
CA ASP A 428 -31.79 -3.30 6.95
C ASP A 428 -30.66 -3.84 6.05
N PRO A 429 -29.95 -4.93 6.43
CA PRO A 429 -28.85 -5.48 5.64
C PRO A 429 -29.22 -5.81 4.18
N VAL A 430 -30.49 -6.06 3.88
CA VAL A 430 -30.98 -6.35 2.52
C VAL A 430 -30.69 -5.20 1.56
N VAL A 431 -30.66 -3.95 2.06
CA VAL A 431 -30.36 -2.76 1.24
C VAL A 431 -29.01 -2.87 0.53
N LEU A 432 -27.99 -3.43 1.18
CA LEU A 432 -26.69 -3.59 0.54
C LEU A 432 -26.69 -4.65 -0.57
N ASN A 433 -27.57 -5.66 -0.50
CA ASN A 433 -27.73 -6.60 -1.62
C ASN A 433 -28.25 -5.87 -2.86
N GLU A 434 -29.22 -4.97 -2.69
CA GLU A 434 -29.76 -4.16 -3.78
C GLU A 434 -28.72 -3.18 -4.32
N VAL A 435 -28.01 -2.45 -3.46
CA VAL A 435 -26.91 -1.55 -3.83
C VAL A 435 -25.85 -2.29 -4.63
N TRP A 436 -25.41 -3.46 -4.17
CA TRP A 436 -24.42 -4.29 -4.86
C TRP A 436 -24.92 -4.76 -6.24
N HIS A 437 -26.19 -5.16 -6.35
CA HIS A 437 -26.81 -5.51 -7.64
C HIS A 437 -26.88 -4.30 -8.60
N LEU A 438 -27.13 -3.10 -8.09
CA LEU A 438 -27.13 -1.88 -8.90
C LEU A 438 -25.73 -1.54 -9.42
N PHE A 439 -24.69 -1.62 -8.59
CA PHE A 439 -23.30 -1.43 -9.02
C PHE A 439 -22.87 -2.46 -10.08
N THR A 440 -23.15 -3.75 -9.85
CA THR A 440 -22.84 -4.80 -10.83
C THR A 440 -23.63 -4.65 -12.13
N ASN A 441 -24.87 -4.18 -12.10
CA ASN A 441 -25.63 -3.89 -13.31
C ASN A 441 -25.10 -2.65 -14.05
N ALA A 442 -24.63 -1.63 -13.33
CA ALA A 442 -24.01 -0.45 -13.93
C ALA A 442 -22.77 -0.84 -14.75
N THR A 443 -21.91 -1.71 -14.23
CA THR A 443 -20.71 -2.19 -14.96
C THR A 443 -21.03 -3.15 -16.10
N ARG A 444 -22.13 -3.89 -16.05
CA ARG A 444 -22.61 -4.65 -17.21
C ARG A 444 -23.02 -3.75 -18.37
N LYS A 445 -23.60 -2.58 -18.06
CA LYS A 445 -24.00 -1.58 -19.06
C LYS A 445 -22.83 -0.75 -19.55
N GLU A 446 -21.93 -0.38 -18.64
CA GLU A 446 -20.75 0.44 -18.92
C GLU A 446 -19.50 -0.20 -18.30
N PRO A 447 -18.84 -1.14 -19.02
CA PRO A 447 -17.66 -1.83 -18.51
C PRO A 447 -16.47 -0.92 -18.23
N SER A 448 -16.41 0.28 -18.83
CA SER A 448 -15.29 1.20 -18.62
C SER A 448 -15.24 1.80 -17.21
N LEU A 449 -16.32 1.67 -16.41
CA LEU A 449 -16.35 2.03 -14.99
C LEU A 449 -15.23 1.37 -14.18
N TRP A 450 -14.79 0.16 -14.56
CA TRP A 450 -13.67 -0.52 -13.89
C TRP A 450 -12.31 0.18 -14.09
N HIS A 451 -12.19 1.12 -15.01
CA HIS A 451 -11.00 1.97 -15.13
C HIS A 451 -11.05 3.21 -14.24
N ASN A 452 -12.18 3.49 -13.58
CA ASN A 452 -12.30 4.57 -12.60
C ASN A 452 -11.90 4.04 -11.21
N PRO A 453 -10.80 4.54 -10.60
CA PRO A 453 -10.32 4.04 -9.31
C PRO A 453 -11.31 4.21 -8.16
N ALA A 454 -12.14 5.26 -8.20
CA ALA A 454 -13.14 5.49 -7.16
C ALA A 454 -14.30 4.49 -7.25
N TYR A 455 -14.68 4.09 -8.46
CA TYR A 455 -15.65 3.01 -8.65
C TYR A 455 -15.11 1.67 -8.13
N GLU A 456 -13.86 1.34 -8.45
CA GLU A 456 -13.20 0.13 -7.96
C GLU A 456 -13.15 0.11 -6.42
N TYR A 457 -12.75 1.23 -5.80
CA TYR A 457 -12.75 1.38 -4.34
C TYR A 457 -14.13 1.13 -3.74
N ASP A 458 -15.16 1.83 -4.22
CA ASP A 458 -16.51 1.72 -3.66
C ASP A 458 -17.09 0.32 -3.84
N MET A 459 -16.80 -0.34 -4.97
CA MET A 459 -17.24 -1.70 -5.22
C MET A 459 -16.60 -2.69 -4.24
N VAL A 460 -15.31 -2.52 -3.90
CA VAL A 460 -14.64 -3.32 -2.86
C VAL A 460 -15.25 -3.04 -1.49
N ASP A 461 -15.47 -1.77 -1.13
CA ASP A 461 -15.99 -1.39 0.19
C ASP A 461 -17.44 -1.86 0.41
N ILE A 462 -18.31 -1.69 -0.59
CA ILE A 462 -19.69 -2.18 -0.57
C ILE A 462 -19.72 -3.71 -0.44
N THR A 463 -18.87 -4.41 -1.20
CA THR A 463 -18.80 -5.87 -1.15
C THR A 463 -18.29 -6.34 0.22
N ARG A 464 -17.26 -5.69 0.78
CA ARG A 464 -16.76 -5.94 2.14
C ARG A 464 -17.88 -5.79 3.17
N GLN A 465 -18.62 -4.68 3.14
CA GLN A 465 -19.70 -4.43 4.10
C GLN A 465 -20.84 -5.45 3.96
N LEU A 466 -21.22 -5.80 2.74
CA LEU A 466 -22.22 -6.83 2.46
C LEU A 466 -21.81 -8.19 3.03
N MET A 467 -20.54 -8.59 2.84
CA MET A 467 -20.01 -9.85 3.37
C MET A 467 -19.87 -9.82 4.90
N GLY A 468 -19.50 -8.67 5.47
CA GLY A 468 -19.51 -8.46 6.92
C GLY A 468 -20.90 -8.62 7.53
N ASN A 469 -21.93 -8.11 6.87
CA ASN A 469 -23.33 -8.32 7.27
C ASN A 469 -23.72 -9.80 7.18
N ALA A 470 -23.35 -10.48 6.10
CA ALA A 470 -23.61 -11.91 5.93
C ALA A 470 -22.91 -12.78 6.99
N PHE A 471 -21.72 -12.38 7.43
CA PHE A 471 -20.95 -13.07 8.46
C PHE A 471 -21.73 -13.16 9.79
N VAL A 472 -22.51 -12.13 10.14
CA VAL A 472 -23.37 -12.13 11.34
C VAL A 472 -24.37 -13.30 11.33
N ASN A 473 -24.96 -13.58 10.15
CA ASN A 473 -25.93 -14.66 10.01
C ASN A 473 -25.25 -16.04 10.11
N VAL A 474 -24.12 -16.23 9.42
CA VAL A 474 -23.37 -17.50 9.47
C VAL A 474 -22.87 -17.79 10.89
N TYR A 475 -22.36 -16.78 11.59
CA TYR A 475 -22.00 -16.89 13.01
C TYR A 475 -23.20 -17.27 13.88
N SER A 476 -24.35 -16.62 13.69
CA SER A 476 -25.55 -16.89 14.50
C SER A 476 -26.09 -18.31 14.26
N ASP A 477 -26.04 -18.81 13.02
CA ASP A 477 -26.40 -20.17 12.66
C ASP A 477 -25.44 -21.20 13.27
N LEU A 478 -24.13 -20.91 13.27
CA LEU A 478 -23.11 -21.74 13.91
C LEU A 478 -23.38 -21.86 15.42
N ILE A 479 -23.58 -20.74 16.12
CA ILE A 479 -23.85 -20.75 17.56
C ILE A 479 -25.16 -21.48 17.86
N SER A 480 -26.21 -21.23 17.08
CA SER A 480 -27.50 -21.92 17.23
C SER A 480 -27.35 -23.43 17.03
N SER A 481 -26.59 -23.86 16.03
CA SER A 481 -26.30 -25.27 15.76
C SER A 481 -25.50 -25.90 16.89
N TRP A 482 -24.47 -25.21 17.40
CA TRP A 482 -23.66 -25.68 18.51
C TRP A 482 -24.46 -25.79 19.81
N MET A 483 -25.40 -24.87 20.05
CA MET A 483 -26.29 -24.88 21.21
C MET A 483 -27.40 -25.95 21.11
N SER A 484 -27.67 -26.48 19.93
CA SER A 484 -28.70 -27.51 19.73
C SER A 484 -28.37 -28.85 20.42
N LYS A 485 -29.41 -29.61 20.76
CA LYS A 485 -29.31 -30.97 21.35
C LYS A 485 -29.60 -32.09 20.34
N THR A 486 -29.64 -31.77 19.03
CA THR A 486 -30.05 -32.71 17.97
C THR A 486 -28.92 -33.67 17.56
N GLU A 487 -29.27 -34.85 17.07
CA GLU A 487 -28.30 -35.87 16.58
C GLU A 487 -27.38 -35.35 15.46
N ASN A 488 -27.86 -34.42 14.61
CA ASN A 488 -27.08 -33.83 13.51
C ASN A 488 -26.20 -32.64 13.92
N ARG A 489 -26.04 -32.37 15.23
CA ARG A 489 -25.27 -31.21 15.73
C ARG A 489 -23.87 -31.14 15.12
N THR A 490 -23.11 -32.23 15.17
CA THR A 490 -21.70 -32.23 14.74
C THR A 490 -21.58 -31.87 13.26
N ALA A 491 -22.37 -32.49 12.39
CA ALA A 491 -22.37 -32.20 10.95
C ALA A 491 -22.76 -30.73 10.66
N ASN A 492 -23.75 -30.20 11.37
CA ASN A 492 -24.18 -28.81 11.20
C ASN A 492 -23.10 -27.83 11.68
N VAL A 493 -22.46 -28.09 12.82
CA VAL A 493 -21.34 -27.26 13.33
C VAL A 493 -20.17 -27.28 12.34
N THR A 494 -19.78 -28.44 11.83
CA THR A 494 -18.71 -28.55 10.82
C THR A 494 -19.05 -27.74 9.57
N SER A 495 -20.24 -27.94 8.99
CA SER A 495 -20.65 -27.23 7.78
C SER A 495 -20.71 -25.71 7.95
N GLN A 496 -21.23 -25.22 9.09
CA GLN A 496 -21.27 -23.78 9.35
C GLN A 496 -19.87 -23.21 9.65
N SER A 497 -18.99 -24.00 10.25
CA SER A 497 -17.60 -23.62 10.50
C SER A 497 -16.82 -23.45 9.20
N GLU A 498 -16.95 -24.40 8.27
CA GLU A 498 -16.37 -24.31 6.93
C GLU A 498 -16.89 -23.07 6.20
N ARG A 499 -18.21 -22.85 6.19
CA ARG A 499 -18.83 -21.67 5.57
C ARG A 499 -18.33 -20.35 6.16
N LEU A 500 -18.12 -20.29 7.48
CA LEU A 500 -17.59 -19.11 8.16
C LEU A 500 -16.15 -18.83 7.72
N LEU A 501 -15.28 -19.84 7.69
CA LEU A 501 -13.88 -19.69 7.27
C LEU A 501 -13.72 -19.41 5.78
N ASP A 502 -14.58 -19.98 4.94
CA ASP A 502 -14.66 -19.69 3.51
C ASP A 502 -15.07 -18.24 3.26
N LEU A 503 -16.04 -17.74 4.03
CA LEU A 503 -16.46 -16.35 3.93
C LEU A 503 -15.31 -15.39 4.27
N LEU A 504 -14.50 -15.67 5.30
CA LEU A 504 -13.29 -14.89 5.59
C LEU A 504 -12.28 -14.93 4.45
N SER A 505 -12.09 -16.09 3.82
CA SER A 505 -11.20 -16.24 2.67
C SER A 505 -11.69 -15.42 1.47
N ALA A 506 -13.00 -15.39 1.26
CA ALA A 506 -13.63 -14.60 0.22
C ALA A 506 -13.52 -13.10 0.51
N ILE A 507 -13.70 -12.66 1.78
CA ILE A 507 -13.50 -11.26 2.19
C ILE A 507 -12.05 -10.84 1.92
N ASP A 508 -11.05 -11.63 2.33
CA ASP A 508 -9.63 -11.36 2.08
C ASP A 508 -9.34 -11.18 0.58
N LYS A 509 -9.95 -12.02 -0.27
CA LYS A 509 -9.83 -11.94 -1.73
C LYS A 509 -10.49 -10.70 -2.34
N VAL A 510 -11.63 -10.26 -1.79
CA VAL A 510 -12.27 -9.02 -2.24
C VAL A 510 -11.42 -7.81 -1.88
N LEU A 511 -10.89 -7.78 -0.65
CA LEU A 511 -10.04 -6.71 -0.17
C LEU A 511 -8.71 -6.64 -0.95
N SER A 512 -8.17 -7.77 -1.39
CA SER A 512 -6.91 -7.80 -2.14
C SER A 512 -7.00 -7.21 -3.55
N CYS A 513 -8.22 -6.95 -4.04
CA CYS A 513 -8.43 -6.25 -5.31
C CYS A 513 -7.99 -4.78 -5.25
N ASN A 514 -7.82 -4.17 -4.07
CA ASN A 514 -7.45 -2.76 -3.96
C ASN A 514 -6.41 -2.53 -2.86
N GLU A 515 -5.30 -1.85 -3.21
CA GLU A 515 -4.17 -1.62 -2.31
C GLU A 515 -4.50 -0.80 -1.06
N LYS A 516 -5.61 -0.04 -1.06
CA LYS A 516 -6.08 0.76 0.08
C LYS A 516 -6.65 -0.11 1.21
N PHE A 517 -6.90 -1.40 0.94
CA PHE A 517 -7.35 -2.38 1.93
C PHE A 517 -6.25 -3.43 2.20
N SER A 518 -4.97 -3.03 2.27
CA SER A 518 -3.84 -3.98 2.34
C SER A 518 -2.98 -3.80 3.59
N LEU A 519 -2.84 -4.90 4.36
CA LEU A 519 -1.90 -4.97 5.47
C LEU A 519 -0.44 -4.81 5.01
N ALA A 520 -0.11 -5.35 3.83
CA ALA A 520 1.25 -5.27 3.28
C ALA A 520 1.65 -3.81 3.02
N THR A 521 0.74 -2.98 2.51
CA THR A 521 0.99 -1.54 2.32
C THR A 521 1.32 -0.85 3.64
N TRP A 522 0.56 -1.12 4.71
CA TRP A 522 0.80 -0.55 6.04
C TRP A 522 2.16 -0.98 6.63
N ILE A 523 2.48 -2.27 6.54
CA ILE A 523 3.74 -2.82 7.07
C ILE A 523 4.95 -2.34 6.27
N SER A 524 4.89 -2.38 4.94
CA SER A 524 5.99 -1.90 4.08
C SER A 524 6.30 -0.44 4.37
N THR A 525 5.28 0.40 4.48
CA THR A 525 5.46 1.83 4.81
C THR A 525 6.09 2.01 6.20
N ALA A 526 5.71 1.19 7.19
CA ALA A 526 6.34 1.22 8.51
C ALA A 526 7.82 0.80 8.48
N ARG A 527 8.14 -0.27 7.73
CA ARG A 527 9.52 -0.77 7.57
C ARG A 527 10.41 0.21 6.83
N ASP A 528 9.89 1.02 5.91
CA ASP A 528 10.66 2.01 5.15
C ASP A 528 11.24 3.14 6.02
N TRP A 529 10.67 3.36 7.22
CA TRP A 529 11.25 4.28 8.21
C TRP A 529 12.49 3.72 8.91
N GLY A 530 12.74 2.40 8.83
CA GLY A 530 13.86 1.73 9.49
C GLY A 530 15.10 1.62 8.60
N ASN A 531 16.27 1.93 9.17
CA ASN A 531 17.56 1.87 8.45
C ASN A 531 18.36 0.59 8.74
N THR A 532 18.03 -0.14 9.80
CA THR A 532 18.60 -1.44 10.16
C THR A 532 17.50 -2.48 10.31
N THR A 533 17.84 -3.77 10.18
CA THR A 533 16.88 -4.86 10.37
C THR A 533 16.14 -4.75 11.71
N GLU A 534 16.83 -4.42 12.80
CA GLU A 534 16.19 -4.27 14.11
C GLU A 534 15.16 -3.13 14.13
N SER A 535 15.48 -1.98 13.52
CA SER A 535 14.56 -0.84 13.46
C SER A 535 13.35 -1.12 12.54
N LYS A 536 13.55 -1.85 11.44
CA LYS A 536 12.46 -2.26 10.54
C LYS A 536 11.50 -3.20 11.25
N ASP A 537 12.04 -4.21 11.93
CA ASP A 537 11.23 -5.19 12.67
C ASP A 537 10.49 -4.53 13.85
N PHE A 538 11.11 -3.55 14.52
CA PHE A 538 10.46 -2.77 15.56
C PHE A 538 9.29 -1.92 15.02
N PHE A 539 9.43 -1.28 13.85
CA PHE A 539 8.36 -0.49 13.26
C PHE A 539 7.23 -1.37 12.71
N GLU A 540 7.55 -2.52 12.13
CA GLU A 540 6.55 -3.52 11.77
C GLU A 540 5.79 -4.03 13.00
N TYR A 541 6.48 -4.34 14.10
CA TYR A 541 5.83 -4.74 15.35
C TYR A 541 4.84 -3.66 15.81
N ASN A 542 5.22 -2.37 15.77
CA ASN A 542 4.34 -1.27 16.14
C ASN A 542 3.11 -1.19 15.22
N ALA A 543 3.32 -1.32 13.92
CA ALA A 543 2.27 -1.30 12.90
C ALA A 543 1.24 -2.43 13.11
N ARG A 544 1.72 -3.65 13.42
CA ARG A 544 0.91 -4.83 13.74
C ARG A 544 0.17 -4.67 15.06
N ASN A 545 0.90 -4.27 16.10
CA ASN A 545 0.36 -4.18 17.45
C ASN A 545 -0.77 -3.16 17.52
N GLN A 546 -0.61 -1.98 16.93
CA GLN A 546 -1.62 -0.93 16.96
C GLN A 546 -2.98 -1.41 16.42
N ILE A 547 -2.99 -2.11 15.28
CA ILE A 547 -4.24 -2.55 14.62
C ILE A 547 -4.79 -3.86 15.20
N THR A 548 -4.18 -4.41 16.24
CA THR A 548 -4.59 -5.67 16.89
C THR A 548 -4.61 -5.52 18.41
N LEU A 549 -3.56 -5.93 19.14
CA LEU A 549 -3.55 -5.96 20.60
C LEU A 549 -3.48 -4.57 21.26
N TRP A 550 -3.04 -3.55 20.51
CA TRP A 550 -2.86 -2.14 20.90
C TRP A 550 -1.83 -1.89 22.02
N GLY A 551 -1.61 -2.84 22.91
CA GLY A 551 -0.58 -2.82 23.94
C GLY A 551 0.19 -4.13 24.03
N PRO A 552 1.15 -4.24 24.97
CA PRO A 552 2.02 -5.39 25.10
C PRO A 552 1.31 -6.67 25.53
N THR A 553 0.11 -6.58 26.14
CA THR A 553 -0.65 -7.74 26.60
C THR A 553 -2.10 -7.76 26.14
N GLY A 554 -2.49 -6.89 25.20
CA GLY A 554 -3.87 -6.81 24.71
C GLY A 554 -4.75 -5.86 25.52
N GLU A 555 -4.18 -4.76 26.02
CA GLU A 555 -4.85 -3.79 26.90
C GLU A 555 -6.12 -3.19 26.27
N ILE A 556 -6.09 -2.95 24.96
CA ILE A 556 -7.24 -2.41 24.20
C ILE A 556 -7.40 -3.18 22.89
N SER A 557 -7.40 -4.51 23.00
CA SER A 557 -7.45 -5.42 21.86
C SER A 557 -8.57 -5.10 20.88
N ASP A 558 -8.21 -5.18 19.60
CA ASP A 558 -9.03 -4.90 18.44
C ASP A 558 -9.64 -3.50 18.42
N TYR A 559 -9.16 -2.51 19.21
CA TYR A 559 -9.68 -1.13 19.15
C TYR A 559 -9.46 -0.48 17.79
N ALA A 560 -8.29 -0.69 17.18
CA ALA A 560 -7.95 -0.16 15.87
C ALA A 560 -7.88 -1.23 14.78
N SER A 561 -8.67 -2.31 14.92
CA SER A 561 -8.83 -3.34 13.88
C SER A 561 -9.13 -2.74 12.50
N LYS A 562 -8.76 -3.49 11.46
CA LYS A 562 -8.96 -3.12 10.06
C LYS A 562 -9.49 -4.31 9.29
N ALA A 563 -10.40 -4.09 8.36
CA ALA A 563 -10.76 -5.07 7.35
C ALA A 563 -9.79 -4.97 6.17
N TRP A 564 -8.56 -5.45 6.33
CA TRP A 564 -7.51 -5.45 5.31
C TRP A 564 -7.14 -6.86 4.84
N ALA A 565 -6.92 -7.02 3.54
CA ALA A 565 -6.30 -8.20 2.96
C ALA A 565 -4.94 -8.47 3.61
N GLY A 566 -4.62 -9.74 3.83
CA GLY A 566 -3.48 -10.17 4.62
C GLY A 566 -3.78 -10.18 6.12
N LEU A 567 -4.48 -9.17 6.66
CA LEU A 567 -4.91 -9.19 8.07
C LEU A 567 -6.07 -10.17 8.28
N ILE A 568 -7.03 -10.23 7.35
CA ILE A 568 -8.08 -11.26 7.37
C ILE A 568 -7.47 -12.65 7.33
N SER A 569 -6.63 -12.96 6.33
CA SER A 569 -6.08 -14.30 6.16
C SER A 569 -5.05 -14.71 7.22
N SER A 570 -4.25 -13.78 7.75
CA SER A 570 -3.17 -14.11 8.69
C SER A 570 -3.49 -13.90 10.17
N TYR A 571 -4.50 -13.09 10.52
CA TYR A 571 -4.86 -12.79 11.91
C TYR A 571 -6.30 -13.21 12.25
N TYR A 572 -7.31 -12.69 11.54
CA TYR A 572 -8.71 -12.97 11.91
C TYR A 572 -9.11 -14.42 11.60
N LYS A 573 -8.83 -14.93 10.38
CA LYS A 573 -9.19 -16.30 10.00
C LYS A 573 -8.56 -17.35 10.94
N PRO A 574 -7.28 -17.27 11.33
CA PRO A 574 -6.73 -18.18 12.34
C PRO A 574 -7.40 -18.09 13.71
N ARG A 575 -7.79 -16.89 14.20
CA ARG A 575 -8.58 -16.76 15.45
C ARG A 575 -9.91 -17.49 15.34
N TRP A 576 -10.63 -17.28 14.25
CA TRP A 576 -11.88 -17.98 13.98
C TRP A 576 -11.68 -19.49 13.81
N SER A 577 -10.57 -19.95 13.21
CA SER A 577 -10.21 -21.37 13.14
C SER A 577 -10.05 -21.97 14.53
N ILE A 578 -9.26 -21.34 15.41
CA ILE A 578 -9.07 -21.77 16.80
C ILE A 578 -10.43 -21.88 17.51
N PHE A 579 -11.32 -20.93 17.27
CA PHE A 579 -12.67 -20.94 17.84
C PHE A 579 -13.52 -22.10 17.34
N VAL A 580 -13.64 -22.30 16.03
CA VAL A 580 -14.49 -23.37 15.47
C VAL A 580 -13.94 -24.76 15.77
N ASP A 581 -12.61 -24.93 15.83
CA ASP A 581 -11.96 -26.15 16.28
C ASP A 581 -12.31 -26.42 17.75
N TYR A 582 -12.25 -25.38 18.60
CA TYR A 582 -12.64 -25.48 20.00
C TYR A 582 -14.12 -25.85 20.18
N LEU A 583 -15.02 -25.27 19.39
CA LEU A 583 -16.44 -25.64 19.41
C LEU A 583 -16.71 -27.05 18.88
N SER A 584 -15.87 -27.55 17.97
CA SER A 584 -15.98 -28.92 17.44
C SER A 584 -15.54 -29.95 18.49
N ASP A 585 -14.50 -29.63 19.27
CA ASP A 585 -13.96 -30.47 20.33
C ASP A 585 -14.79 -30.44 21.63
N LYS A 586 -15.47 -29.31 21.90
CA LYS A 586 -16.17 -29.07 23.16
C LYS A 586 -17.67 -29.00 22.98
N ASN A 587 -18.38 -29.50 23.98
CA ASN A 587 -19.82 -29.30 24.13
C ASN A 587 -20.14 -28.25 25.21
N GLN A 588 -21.42 -27.98 25.46
CA GLN A 588 -21.85 -26.93 26.38
C GLN A 588 -21.35 -27.14 27.83
N THR A 589 -21.17 -28.39 28.26
CA THR A 589 -20.71 -28.70 29.63
C THR A 589 -19.19 -28.70 29.77
N SER A 590 -18.45 -28.76 28.65
CA SER A 590 -16.98 -28.77 28.62
C SER A 590 -16.38 -27.48 28.05
N TYR A 591 -17.21 -26.54 27.60
CA TYR A 591 -16.77 -25.22 27.16
C TYR A 591 -16.12 -24.45 28.31
N ASN A 592 -14.91 -23.96 28.08
CA ASN A 592 -14.19 -23.12 29.02
C ASN A 592 -13.68 -21.86 28.32
N GLU A 593 -14.36 -20.75 28.57
CA GLU A 593 -14.03 -19.43 28.00
C GLU A 593 -12.59 -19.00 28.33
N THR A 594 -12.09 -19.31 29.53
CA THR A 594 -10.71 -18.96 29.93
C THR A 594 -9.69 -19.74 29.11
N GLU A 595 -9.96 -21.01 28.82
CA GLU A 595 -9.09 -21.84 27.98
C GLU A 595 -9.06 -21.32 26.53
N LEU A 596 -10.23 -21.00 25.96
CA LEU A 596 -10.35 -20.42 24.63
C LEU A 596 -9.58 -19.09 24.54
N LYS A 597 -9.83 -18.17 25.47
CA LYS A 597 -9.13 -16.87 25.53
C LYS A 597 -7.61 -17.04 25.65
N ALA A 598 -7.13 -18.01 26.42
CA ALA A 598 -5.70 -18.30 26.52
C ALA A 598 -5.11 -18.86 25.21
N LYS A 599 -5.86 -19.67 24.45
CA LYS A 599 -5.45 -20.16 23.12
C LYS A 599 -5.37 -19.01 22.11
N LEU A 600 -6.40 -18.16 22.05
CA LEU A 600 -6.44 -16.97 21.20
C LEU A 600 -5.28 -16.03 21.53
N HIS A 601 -5.11 -15.67 22.81
CA HIS A 601 -4.07 -14.75 23.24
C HIS A 601 -2.65 -15.26 22.90
N ARG A 602 -2.39 -16.56 23.05
CA ARG A 602 -1.10 -17.16 22.65
C ARG A 602 -0.83 -16.99 21.16
N PHE A 603 -1.85 -17.20 20.33
CA PHE A 603 -1.75 -16.96 18.89
C PHE A 603 -1.51 -15.48 18.59
N GLU A 604 -2.31 -14.60 19.17
CA GLU A 604 -2.25 -13.15 18.92
C GLU A 604 -0.88 -12.58 19.29
N MET A 605 -0.32 -12.98 20.44
CA MET A 605 1.03 -12.61 20.89
C MET A 605 2.12 -13.11 19.93
N SER A 606 1.98 -14.34 19.42
CA SER A 606 2.90 -14.91 18.43
C SER A 606 2.85 -14.14 17.10
N TRP A 607 1.65 -13.73 16.67
CA TRP A 607 1.46 -13.01 15.42
C TRP A 607 2.14 -11.63 15.42
N GLN A 608 2.18 -10.93 16.57
CA GLN A 608 2.87 -9.64 16.68
C GLN A 608 4.38 -9.74 16.39
N GLY A 609 5.01 -10.83 16.83
CA GLY A 609 6.46 -11.03 16.74
C GLY A 609 6.95 -11.55 15.39
N GLN A 610 6.07 -11.66 14.40
CA GLN A 610 6.45 -12.09 13.06
C GLN A 610 7.22 -10.96 12.36
N SER A 611 8.45 -11.23 11.93
CA SER A 611 9.28 -10.31 11.13
C SER A 611 9.27 -10.64 9.64
N ARG A 612 8.34 -11.49 9.22
CA ARG A 612 8.08 -11.79 7.81
C ARG A 612 6.79 -11.10 7.43
N GLU A 613 6.82 -10.30 6.36
CA GLU A 613 5.62 -9.65 5.85
C GLU A 613 4.46 -10.67 5.78
N PRO A 614 3.30 -10.36 6.38
CA PRO A 614 2.16 -11.25 6.38
C PRO A 614 1.44 -11.06 5.05
N GLY A 615 1.84 -11.83 4.05
CA GLY A 615 1.10 -11.90 2.79
C GLY A 615 2.01 -12.06 1.59
N VAL A 616 2.23 -13.32 1.22
CA VAL A 616 2.86 -13.75 -0.04
C VAL A 616 4.29 -13.23 -0.20
N ASP A 617 5.27 -14.13 -0.07
CA ASP A 617 6.60 -13.86 -0.64
C ASP A 617 6.40 -13.59 -2.14
N ILE A 618 6.54 -12.32 -2.56
CA ILE A 618 6.33 -11.92 -3.96
C ILE A 618 7.35 -12.59 -4.89
N ASN A 619 8.48 -13.02 -4.32
CA ASN A 619 9.52 -13.81 -4.95
C ASN A 619 9.41 -15.31 -4.58
N GLY A 620 8.32 -15.69 -3.89
CA GLY A 620 8.02 -17.05 -3.53
C GLY A 620 7.95 -17.92 -4.77
N GLN A 621 8.63 -19.06 -4.71
CA GLN A 621 8.80 -19.96 -5.83
C GLN A 621 7.85 -21.15 -5.69
N ASP A 622 7.27 -21.59 -6.81
CA ASP A 622 6.57 -22.87 -6.88
C ASP A 622 7.55 -24.06 -6.90
N ASP A 623 7.03 -25.28 -7.06
CA ASP A 623 7.85 -26.51 -7.11
C ASP A 623 8.84 -26.55 -8.30
N ARG A 624 8.69 -25.65 -9.28
CA ARG A 624 9.60 -25.48 -10.43
C ARG A 624 10.54 -24.30 -10.25
N GLY A 625 10.55 -23.65 -9.09
CA GLY A 625 11.37 -22.47 -8.88
C GLY A 625 10.79 -21.20 -9.52
N GLN A 626 9.58 -21.23 -10.08
CA GLN A 626 9.01 -20.09 -10.80
C GLN A 626 8.36 -19.12 -9.83
N THR A 627 8.66 -17.82 -9.99
CA THR A 627 7.98 -16.74 -9.26
C THR A 627 6.69 -16.30 -9.96
N ALA A 628 5.89 -15.48 -9.28
CA ALA A 628 4.69 -14.87 -9.88
C ALA A 628 5.01 -14.07 -11.17
N VAL A 629 6.14 -13.34 -11.19
CA VAL A 629 6.61 -12.62 -12.40
C VAL A 629 6.97 -13.61 -13.51
N SER A 630 7.59 -14.74 -13.17
CA SER A 630 8.01 -15.78 -14.11
C SER A 630 6.80 -16.39 -14.83
N LEU A 631 5.78 -16.79 -14.07
CA LEU A 631 4.54 -17.37 -14.60
C LEU A 631 3.75 -16.35 -15.45
N ALA A 632 3.68 -15.10 -14.99
CA ALA A 632 3.03 -14.03 -15.76
C ALA A 632 3.76 -13.75 -17.08
N ALA A 633 5.10 -13.80 -17.06
CA ALA A 633 5.93 -13.63 -18.24
C ALA A 633 5.80 -14.80 -19.23
N GLU A 634 5.72 -16.04 -18.75
CA GLU A 634 5.49 -17.23 -19.58
C GLU A 634 4.14 -17.19 -20.31
N HIS A 635 3.07 -16.82 -19.59
CA HIS A 635 1.69 -16.85 -20.10
C HIS A 635 1.21 -15.54 -20.74
N GLY A 636 2.07 -14.55 -20.95
CA GLY A 636 1.70 -13.32 -21.67
C GLY A 636 0.82 -12.35 -20.88
N GLN A 637 0.86 -12.39 -19.54
CA GLN A 637 0.01 -11.56 -18.66
C GLN A 637 0.61 -10.16 -18.43
N GLU A 638 0.52 -9.30 -19.44
CA GLU A 638 1.16 -7.97 -19.45
C GLU A 638 0.84 -7.10 -18.22
N ARG A 639 -0.44 -7.01 -17.83
CA ARG A 639 -0.87 -6.20 -16.67
C ARG A 639 -0.29 -6.72 -15.36
N ALA A 640 -0.23 -8.04 -15.20
CA ALA A 640 0.35 -8.67 -14.02
C ALA A 640 1.84 -8.40 -13.94
N VAL A 641 2.59 -8.53 -15.05
CA VAL A 641 4.01 -8.17 -15.09
C VAL A 641 4.21 -6.69 -14.75
N ALA A 642 3.47 -5.77 -15.38
CA ALA A 642 3.60 -4.33 -15.12
C ALA A 642 3.35 -3.93 -13.65
N PHE A 643 2.49 -4.68 -12.95
CA PHE A 643 2.27 -4.52 -11.52
C PHE A 643 3.42 -5.13 -10.70
N LEU A 644 3.76 -6.39 -10.96
CA LEU A 644 4.70 -7.14 -10.14
C LEU A 644 6.13 -6.58 -10.20
N VAL A 645 6.60 -6.11 -11.36
CA VAL A 645 7.97 -5.57 -11.51
C VAL A 645 8.25 -4.33 -10.64
N LYS A 646 7.20 -3.66 -10.13
CA LYS A 646 7.36 -2.52 -9.21
C LYS A 646 7.87 -2.93 -7.84
N LYS A 647 7.71 -4.21 -7.46
CA LYS A 647 7.95 -4.73 -6.10
C LYS A 647 8.76 -6.04 -6.08
N ALA A 648 8.67 -6.85 -7.14
CA ALA A 648 9.30 -8.16 -7.24
C ALA A 648 10.70 -8.09 -7.84
N ASP A 649 11.56 -9.05 -7.47
CA ASP A 649 12.85 -9.25 -8.10
C ASP A 649 12.65 -9.96 -9.45
N THR A 650 13.03 -9.29 -10.53
CA THR A 650 12.89 -9.82 -11.90
C THR A 650 14.03 -10.75 -12.32
N ASN A 651 15.01 -10.99 -11.45
CA ASN A 651 16.18 -11.83 -11.71
C ASN A 651 16.18 -13.14 -10.91
N VAL A 652 15.05 -13.50 -10.28
CA VAL A 652 14.92 -14.81 -9.62
C VAL A 652 14.94 -15.92 -10.68
N ARG A 653 15.78 -16.93 -10.43
CA ARG A 653 16.00 -18.06 -11.33
C ARG A 653 15.13 -19.25 -10.94
N ASP A 654 14.53 -19.88 -11.95
CA ASP A 654 13.83 -21.14 -11.77
C ASP A 654 14.79 -22.35 -11.71
N VAL A 655 14.25 -23.56 -11.63
CA VAL A 655 15.05 -24.80 -11.53
C VAL A 655 15.93 -25.07 -12.75
N TRP A 656 15.68 -24.43 -13.88
CA TRP A 656 16.49 -24.50 -15.10
C TRP A 656 17.40 -23.28 -15.27
N GLN A 657 17.55 -22.48 -14.22
CA GLN A 657 18.25 -21.20 -14.23
C GLN A 657 17.65 -20.15 -15.17
N GLN A 658 16.37 -20.30 -15.56
CA GLN A 658 15.70 -19.33 -16.42
C GLN A 658 15.16 -18.15 -15.61
N LEU A 659 15.20 -16.99 -16.24
CA LEU A 659 14.61 -15.74 -15.74
C LEU A 659 13.24 -15.49 -16.38
N PRO A 660 12.39 -14.64 -15.79
CA PRO A 660 11.18 -14.14 -16.46
C PRO A 660 11.44 -13.63 -17.89
N LEU A 661 12.62 -13.00 -18.11
CA LEU A 661 13.02 -12.53 -19.44
C LEU A 661 13.26 -13.67 -20.44
N HIS A 662 13.80 -14.82 -20.00
CA HIS A 662 13.93 -16.01 -20.85
C HIS A 662 12.56 -16.53 -21.28
N LEU A 663 11.63 -16.64 -20.33
CA LEU A 663 10.28 -17.16 -20.56
C LEU A 663 9.49 -16.26 -21.51
N ALA A 664 9.54 -14.94 -21.33
CA ALA A 664 8.92 -13.96 -22.22
C ALA A 664 9.50 -14.01 -23.64
N CYS A 665 10.82 -14.22 -23.78
CA CYS A 665 11.47 -14.33 -25.08
C CYS A 665 11.15 -15.65 -25.79
N CYS A 666 11.11 -16.76 -25.05
CA CYS A 666 10.78 -18.09 -25.56
C CYS A 666 9.35 -18.16 -26.12
N HIS A 667 8.40 -17.46 -25.48
CA HIS A 667 6.99 -17.47 -25.87
C HIS A 667 6.58 -16.27 -26.75
N GLY A 668 7.51 -15.37 -27.06
CA GLY A 668 7.29 -14.29 -28.02
C GLY A 668 6.39 -13.15 -27.55
N HIS A 669 6.54 -12.71 -26.29
CA HIS A 669 5.73 -11.64 -25.68
C HIS A 669 6.46 -10.28 -25.64
N PRO A 670 6.43 -9.47 -26.73
CA PRO A 670 7.26 -8.27 -26.85
C PRO A 670 6.95 -7.17 -25.82
N ASN A 671 5.68 -6.97 -25.46
CA ASN A 671 5.30 -5.96 -24.46
C ASN A 671 5.86 -6.28 -23.06
N ILE A 672 5.88 -7.56 -22.68
CA ILE A 672 6.49 -8.03 -21.44
C ILE A 672 7.99 -7.83 -21.47
N VAL A 673 8.64 -8.17 -22.59
CA VAL A 673 10.09 -7.94 -22.77
C VAL A 673 10.42 -6.45 -22.61
N ARG A 674 9.62 -5.55 -23.19
CA ARG A 674 9.79 -4.10 -22.99
C ARG A 674 9.71 -3.71 -21.51
N ILE A 675 8.70 -4.17 -20.78
CA ILE A 675 8.52 -3.87 -19.35
C ILE A 675 9.71 -4.38 -18.51
N LEU A 676 10.21 -5.58 -18.80
CA LEU A 676 11.34 -6.17 -18.09
C LEU A 676 12.66 -5.42 -18.40
N LEU A 677 12.86 -4.98 -19.64
CA LEU A 677 14.05 -4.20 -20.05
C LEU A 677 14.09 -2.78 -19.47
N GLU A 678 12.96 -2.24 -19.01
CA GLU A 678 12.88 -0.94 -18.32
C GLU A 678 13.36 -0.99 -16.86
N GLN A 679 13.59 -2.19 -16.29
CA GLN A 679 14.04 -2.34 -14.90
C GLN A 679 15.53 -1.99 -14.73
N LYS A 680 15.88 -1.34 -13.60
CA LYS A 680 17.24 -0.80 -13.35
C LYS A 680 18.37 -1.84 -13.36
N HIS A 681 18.07 -3.11 -13.04
CA HIS A 681 19.09 -4.16 -12.83
C HIS A 681 18.80 -5.44 -13.64
N VAL A 682 18.29 -5.32 -14.86
CA VAL A 682 17.96 -6.50 -15.70
C VAL A 682 19.20 -7.29 -16.13
N GLU A 683 19.23 -8.60 -15.86
CA GLU A 683 20.28 -9.51 -16.36
C GLU A 683 20.01 -9.94 -17.82
N ILE A 684 20.16 -9.01 -18.78
CA ILE A 684 19.82 -9.24 -20.20
C ILE A 684 20.60 -10.38 -20.87
N ASN A 685 21.82 -10.66 -20.38
CA ASN A 685 22.72 -11.70 -20.88
C ASN A 685 22.82 -12.91 -19.94
N ALA A 686 21.87 -13.08 -19.02
CA ALA A 686 21.84 -14.24 -18.13
C ALA A 686 21.86 -15.55 -18.92
N LEU A 687 22.56 -16.55 -18.38
CA LEU A 687 22.66 -17.88 -18.96
C LEU A 687 21.81 -18.84 -18.14
N ASP A 688 20.92 -19.58 -18.81
CA ASP A 688 20.22 -20.70 -18.20
C ASP A 688 21.11 -21.96 -18.11
N ASP A 689 20.56 -23.07 -17.63
CA ASP A 689 21.30 -24.34 -17.51
C ASP A 689 21.85 -24.85 -18.84
N ARG A 690 21.23 -24.46 -19.97
CA ARG A 690 21.67 -24.77 -21.33
C ARG A 690 22.67 -23.77 -21.89
N ARG A 691 23.12 -22.82 -21.07
CA ARG A 691 23.91 -21.64 -21.45
C ARG A 691 23.19 -20.75 -22.48
N SER A 692 21.87 -20.81 -22.59
CA SER A 692 21.11 -19.99 -23.52
C SER A 692 20.83 -18.63 -22.90
N THR A 693 20.93 -17.58 -23.71
CA THR A 693 20.49 -16.23 -23.33
C THR A 693 19.02 -16.01 -23.70
N PRO A 694 18.34 -14.97 -23.17
CA PRO A 694 17.01 -14.61 -23.66
C PRO A 694 16.98 -14.34 -25.17
N LEU A 695 18.06 -13.78 -25.73
CA LEU A 695 18.20 -13.57 -27.17
C LEU A 695 18.28 -14.87 -27.97
N CYS A 696 18.91 -15.94 -27.43
CA CYS A 696 18.89 -17.27 -28.05
C CYS A 696 17.45 -17.79 -28.21
N TYR A 697 16.62 -17.64 -27.18
CA TYR A 697 15.21 -18.02 -27.22
C TYR A 697 14.40 -17.17 -28.20
N ALA A 698 14.63 -15.85 -28.20
CA ALA A 698 13.97 -14.95 -29.14
C ALA A 698 14.36 -15.25 -30.60
N ALA A 699 15.60 -15.63 -30.86
CA ALA A 699 16.09 -15.98 -32.19
C ALA A 699 15.51 -17.32 -32.70
N TYR A 700 15.34 -18.30 -31.82
CA TYR A 700 14.81 -19.62 -32.18
C TYR A 700 13.26 -19.61 -32.30
N ASN A 701 12.56 -19.09 -31.30
CA ASN A 701 11.09 -19.17 -31.17
C ASN A 701 10.36 -17.81 -31.19
N GLY A 702 11.07 -16.70 -30.96
CA GLY A 702 10.46 -15.42 -30.62
C GLY A 702 9.91 -14.61 -31.81
N ASN A 703 9.05 -13.65 -31.47
CA ASN A 703 8.54 -12.65 -32.41
C ASN A 703 9.68 -11.70 -32.85
N PRO A 704 9.74 -11.27 -34.14
CA PRO A 704 10.72 -10.28 -34.60
C PRO A 704 10.81 -9.01 -33.75
N LEU A 705 9.69 -8.55 -33.17
CA LEU A 705 9.66 -7.39 -32.29
C LEU A 705 10.43 -7.64 -30.98
N THR A 706 10.38 -8.86 -30.44
CA THR A 706 11.16 -9.24 -29.26
C THR A 706 12.65 -9.15 -29.52
N ILE A 707 13.09 -9.60 -30.71
CA ILE A 707 14.49 -9.49 -31.13
C ILE A 707 14.89 -8.02 -31.24
N GLN A 708 14.05 -7.18 -31.86
CA GLN A 708 14.29 -5.74 -31.99
C GLN A 708 14.45 -5.06 -30.61
N LEU A 709 13.59 -5.38 -29.65
CA LEU A 709 13.65 -4.82 -28.30
C LEU A 709 14.96 -5.20 -27.58
N LEU A 710 15.39 -6.45 -27.70
CA LEU A 710 16.66 -6.92 -27.10
C LEU A 710 17.86 -6.25 -27.77
N ILE A 711 17.96 -6.26 -29.10
CA ILE A 711 19.13 -5.72 -29.82
C ILE A 711 19.23 -4.18 -29.78
N ALA A 712 18.15 -3.49 -29.40
CA ALA A 712 18.14 -2.04 -29.19
C ALA A 712 18.89 -1.61 -27.92
N ARG A 713 19.15 -2.54 -27.00
CA ARG A 713 20.00 -2.33 -25.83
C ARG A 713 21.47 -2.43 -26.22
N ASP A 714 22.32 -1.58 -25.63
CA ASP A 714 23.76 -1.58 -25.90
C ASP A 714 24.53 -2.64 -25.11
N ASP A 715 23.98 -3.08 -23.98
CA ASP A 715 24.55 -4.09 -23.09
C ASP A 715 24.20 -5.53 -23.48
N VAL A 716 23.46 -5.75 -24.58
CA VAL A 716 23.15 -7.10 -25.09
C VAL A 716 24.34 -7.71 -25.84
N ASP A 717 24.71 -8.94 -25.49
CA ASP A 717 25.72 -9.71 -26.21
C ASP A 717 25.04 -10.64 -27.24
N ILE A 718 25.18 -10.28 -28.51
CA ILE A 718 24.58 -11.01 -29.64
C ILE A 718 25.36 -12.27 -30.05
N TYR A 719 26.54 -12.49 -29.45
CA TYR A 719 27.43 -13.63 -29.72
C TYR A 719 27.45 -14.65 -28.59
N LEU A 720 26.92 -14.28 -27.42
CA LEU A 720 26.80 -15.15 -26.25
C LEU A 720 25.65 -16.16 -26.42
N GLY A 721 25.92 -17.43 -26.16
CA GLY A 721 24.91 -18.45 -26.36
C GLY A 721 25.20 -19.86 -25.82
N ALA A 722 24.27 -20.73 -26.19
CA ALA A 722 23.98 -22.06 -25.68
C ALA A 722 25.13 -23.07 -25.81
N TYR A 723 24.94 -24.22 -25.13
CA TYR A 723 25.75 -25.41 -25.35
C TYR A 723 25.89 -25.73 -26.85
N ASP A 724 26.97 -26.44 -27.17
CA ASP A 724 27.36 -26.81 -28.53
C ASP A 724 27.84 -25.64 -29.41
N SER A 725 28.27 -24.55 -28.79
CA SER A 725 28.71 -23.31 -29.47
C SER A 725 27.60 -22.69 -30.33
N ARG A 726 26.34 -22.90 -29.95
CA ARG A 726 25.18 -22.29 -30.60
C ARG A 726 24.97 -20.88 -30.04
N PHE A 727 24.79 -19.92 -30.92
CA PHE A 727 24.56 -18.50 -30.61
C PHE A 727 23.33 -18.00 -31.36
N PRO A 728 22.78 -16.81 -31.03
CA PRO A 728 21.49 -16.35 -31.55
C PRO A 728 21.33 -16.48 -33.07
N LEU A 729 22.33 -16.09 -33.86
CA LEU A 729 22.27 -16.20 -35.33
C LEU A 729 22.16 -17.66 -35.79
N SER A 730 22.96 -18.56 -35.22
CA SER A 730 22.91 -19.98 -35.57
C SER A 730 21.56 -20.63 -35.24
N LEU A 731 20.93 -20.21 -34.14
CA LEU A 731 19.59 -20.68 -33.75
C LEU A 731 18.48 -20.14 -34.65
N ALA A 732 18.57 -18.88 -35.07
CA ALA A 732 17.64 -18.30 -36.06
C ALA A 732 17.75 -18.99 -37.43
N VAL A 733 18.95 -19.43 -37.80
CA VAL A 733 19.19 -20.20 -39.02
C VAL A 733 18.66 -21.63 -38.87
N GLU A 734 18.86 -22.27 -37.72
CA GLU A 734 18.31 -23.60 -37.42
C GLU A 734 16.77 -23.61 -37.49
N SER A 735 16.11 -22.58 -36.95
CA SER A 735 14.65 -22.44 -36.98
C SER A 735 14.08 -21.94 -38.32
N GLY A 736 14.92 -21.51 -39.27
CA GLY A 736 14.50 -20.97 -40.57
C GLY A 736 13.93 -19.54 -40.50
N ASN A 737 14.12 -18.81 -39.40
CA ASN A 737 13.56 -17.47 -39.20
C ASN A 737 14.38 -16.39 -39.93
N CYS A 738 14.10 -16.19 -41.23
CA CYS A 738 14.81 -15.23 -42.09
C CYS A 738 14.77 -13.79 -41.56
N THR A 739 13.69 -13.40 -40.88
CA THR A 739 13.54 -12.05 -40.31
C THR A 739 14.50 -11.87 -39.12
N ALA A 740 14.59 -12.86 -38.23
CA ALA A 740 15.55 -12.85 -37.12
C ALA A 740 16.99 -12.74 -37.62
N VAL A 741 17.36 -13.49 -38.66
CA VAL A 741 18.70 -13.43 -39.26
C VAL A 741 18.97 -12.03 -39.82
N LYS A 742 18.04 -11.43 -40.58
CA LYS A 742 18.20 -10.06 -41.09
C LYS A 742 18.42 -9.04 -39.96
N LEU A 743 17.66 -9.13 -38.87
CA LEU A 743 17.80 -8.24 -37.72
C LEU A 743 19.16 -8.38 -37.02
N LEU A 744 19.58 -9.63 -36.76
CA LEU A 744 20.86 -9.92 -36.13
C LEU A 744 22.05 -9.47 -37.00
N LEU A 745 22.01 -9.74 -38.30
CA LEU A 745 23.06 -9.29 -39.25
C LEU A 745 23.18 -7.77 -39.29
N ASN A 746 22.05 -7.05 -39.30
CA ASN A 746 22.06 -5.60 -39.25
C ASN A 746 22.70 -5.08 -37.96
N ARG A 747 22.39 -5.68 -36.80
CA ARG A 747 23.02 -5.31 -35.52
C ARG A 747 24.52 -5.62 -35.49
N MET A 748 24.93 -6.79 -36.01
CA MET A 748 26.34 -7.17 -36.14
C MET A 748 27.14 -6.16 -36.97
N ARG A 749 26.55 -5.65 -38.06
CA ARG A 749 27.15 -4.58 -38.88
C ARG A 749 27.22 -3.24 -38.13
N GLN A 750 26.19 -2.90 -37.33
CA GLN A 750 26.16 -1.67 -36.55
C GLN A 750 27.14 -1.64 -35.38
N GLN A 751 27.41 -2.77 -34.71
CA GLN A 751 28.45 -2.85 -33.65
C GLN A 751 29.88 -2.69 -34.21
N ASN A 752 30.05 -2.74 -35.54
CA ASN A 752 31.33 -2.68 -36.22
C ASN A 752 31.37 -1.57 -37.31
N PRO A 753 31.16 -0.28 -36.97
CA PRO A 753 30.94 0.79 -37.96
C PRO A 753 32.21 1.34 -38.63
N THR A 754 33.41 0.97 -38.19
CA THR A 754 34.68 1.47 -38.77
C THR A 754 35.30 0.48 -39.75
N VAL A 755 35.26 0.85 -41.03
CA VAL A 755 35.90 0.15 -42.16
C VAL A 755 37.42 0.13 -41.96
N THR A 756 37.93 -0.95 -41.37
CA THR A 756 39.36 -1.31 -41.38
C THR A 756 39.46 -2.81 -41.65
N ARG A 757 40.48 -3.24 -42.40
CA ARG A 757 40.67 -4.63 -42.88
C ARG A 757 40.68 -5.70 -41.77
N GLU A 758 40.89 -5.34 -40.51
CA GLU A 758 40.86 -6.26 -39.37
C GLU A 758 39.43 -6.60 -38.89
N VAL A 759 38.43 -5.75 -39.16
CA VAL A 759 37.05 -5.91 -38.65
C VAL A 759 36.15 -6.72 -39.60
N ASP A 760 36.41 -6.67 -40.92
CA ASP A 760 35.81 -7.60 -41.91
C ASP A 760 36.05 -9.06 -41.52
N HIS A 761 37.19 -9.33 -40.87
CA HIS A 761 37.53 -10.65 -40.38
C HIS A 761 36.60 -11.09 -39.24
N GLN A 762 36.18 -10.23 -38.33
CA GLN A 762 35.32 -10.62 -37.20
C GLN A 762 33.87 -10.89 -37.63
N PHE A 763 33.29 -10.03 -38.49
CA PHE A 763 31.95 -10.26 -39.03
C PHE A 763 31.90 -11.54 -39.87
N SER A 764 32.90 -11.74 -40.75
CA SER A 764 33.02 -12.97 -41.55
C SER A 764 33.27 -14.21 -40.67
N VAL A 765 34.10 -14.11 -39.62
CA VAL A 765 34.35 -15.22 -38.68
C VAL A 765 33.08 -15.64 -37.95
N GLU A 766 32.29 -14.69 -37.44
CA GLU A 766 31.06 -15.02 -36.70
C GLU A 766 29.95 -15.53 -37.66
N LEU A 767 29.84 -14.98 -38.86
CA LEU A 767 28.90 -15.43 -39.89
C LEU A 767 29.17 -16.87 -40.36
N ASN A 768 30.45 -17.27 -40.39
CA ASN A 768 30.89 -18.61 -40.77
C ASN A 768 31.23 -19.49 -39.56
N ARG A 769 30.89 -19.05 -38.34
CA ARG A 769 31.24 -19.74 -37.11
C ARG A 769 30.66 -21.14 -37.11
N ARG A 770 31.53 -22.13 -36.88
CA ARG A 770 31.16 -23.54 -36.86
C ARG A 770 30.64 -23.92 -35.46
N GLY A 771 29.49 -24.59 -35.41
CA GLY A 771 29.02 -25.23 -34.18
C GLY A 771 29.88 -26.46 -33.80
N ILE A 772 29.57 -27.14 -32.70
CA ILE A 772 30.33 -28.31 -32.20
C ILE A 772 30.44 -29.46 -33.22
N TRP A 773 29.47 -29.57 -34.13
CA TRP A 773 29.43 -30.55 -35.22
C TRP A 773 30.23 -30.11 -36.46
N GLY A 774 30.90 -28.96 -36.39
CA GLY A 774 31.65 -28.36 -37.50
C GLY A 774 30.77 -27.76 -38.60
N ARG A 775 29.46 -27.60 -38.37
CA ARG A 775 28.51 -27.06 -39.34
C ARG A 775 28.51 -25.54 -39.31
N THR A 776 28.57 -24.91 -40.48
CA THR A 776 28.32 -23.47 -40.65
C THR A 776 26.82 -23.18 -40.70
N PRO A 777 26.38 -21.94 -40.50
CA PRO A 777 24.97 -21.58 -40.66
C PRO A 777 24.42 -21.96 -42.04
N LEU A 778 25.18 -21.73 -43.12
CA LEU A 778 24.79 -22.13 -44.47
C LEU A 778 24.58 -23.65 -44.60
N PHE A 779 25.48 -24.45 -44.02
CA PHE A 779 25.33 -25.91 -44.02
C PHE A 779 24.07 -26.33 -43.25
N THR A 780 23.82 -25.73 -42.09
CA THR A 780 22.62 -26.02 -41.28
C THR A 780 21.33 -25.67 -42.03
N ALA A 781 21.25 -24.50 -42.66
CA ALA A 781 20.09 -24.11 -43.49
C ALA A 781 19.86 -25.10 -44.64
N THR A 782 20.95 -25.54 -45.29
CA THR A 782 20.92 -26.49 -46.40
C THR A 782 20.48 -27.88 -45.95
N GLU A 783 20.99 -28.37 -44.82
CA GLU A 783 20.62 -29.67 -44.26
C GLU A 783 19.17 -29.71 -43.83
N GLN A 784 18.65 -28.63 -43.23
CA GLN A 784 17.24 -28.52 -42.82
C GLN A 784 16.29 -28.26 -43.99
N GLY A 785 16.78 -27.68 -45.10
CA GLY A 785 15.99 -27.43 -46.30
C GLY A 785 15.35 -26.05 -46.38
N HIS A 786 15.88 -25.08 -45.65
CA HIS A 786 15.33 -23.72 -45.59
C HIS A 786 15.75 -22.92 -46.83
N GLU A 787 15.05 -23.08 -47.94
CA GLU A 787 15.42 -22.50 -49.25
C GLU A 787 15.62 -20.97 -49.20
N ASP A 788 14.66 -20.24 -48.60
CA ASP A 788 14.74 -18.78 -48.45
C ASP A 788 15.93 -18.34 -47.59
N MET A 789 16.27 -19.12 -46.56
CA MET A 789 17.40 -18.86 -45.69
C MET A 789 18.73 -19.10 -46.43
N VAL A 790 18.80 -20.16 -47.23
CA VAL A 790 19.95 -20.42 -48.10
C VAL A 790 20.12 -19.26 -49.09
N GLY A 791 19.04 -18.83 -49.75
CA GLY A 791 19.09 -17.69 -50.66
C GLY A 791 19.58 -16.41 -49.98
N LEU A 792 19.10 -16.12 -48.77
CA LEU A 792 19.56 -15.00 -47.97
C LEU A 792 21.06 -15.10 -47.64
N LEU A 793 21.53 -16.24 -47.14
CA LEU A 793 22.94 -16.42 -46.77
C LEU A 793 23.87 -16.40 -48.00
N VAL A 794 23.47 -17.05 -49.10
CA VAL A 794 24.23 -17.09 -50.36
C VAL A 794 24.42 -15.69 -50.97
N SER A 795 23.43 -14.80 -50.80
CA SER A 795 23.52 -13.42 -51.27
C SER A 795 24.59 -12.58 -50.55
N LEU A 796 25.11 -13.05 -49.42
CA LEU A 796 26.15 -12.35 -48.65
C LEU A 796 27.54 -12.74 -49.18
N PRO A 797 28.39 -11.78 -49.59
CA PRO A 797 29.72 -12.09 -50.12
C PRO A 797 30.65 -12.73 -49.08
N GLU A 798 30.44 -12.45 -47.79
CA GLU A 798 31.29 -12.91 -46.69
C GLU A 798 31.02 -14.36 -46.25
N VAL A 799 29.99 -15.02 -46.80
CA VAL A 799 29.68 -16.43 -46.49
C VAL A 799 30.59 -17.37 -47.27
N ASP A 800 31.25 -18.28 -46.55
CA ASP A 800 32.04 -19.37 -47.13
C ASP A 800 31.11 -20.50 -47.58
N VAL A 801 30.81 -20.52 -48.88
CA VAL A 801 29.92 -21.51 -49.51
C VAL A 801 30.54 -22.90 -49.61
N ASN A 802 31.86 -22.99 -49.45
CA ASN A 802 32.63 -24.24 -49.57
C ASN A 802 33.07 -24.80 -48.21
N ALA A 803 32.63 -24.19 -47.11
CA ALA A 803 32.98 -24.66 -45.77
C ALA A 803 32.59 -26.12 -45.57
N SER A 804 33.60 -26.98 -45.38
CA SER A 804 33.39 -28.40 -45.08
C SER A 804 33.09 -28.63 -43.60
N THR A 805 32.19 -29.57 -43.31
CA THR A 805 31.98 -30.03 -41.92
C THR A 805 33.21 -30.79 -41.40
N ILE A 806 33.41 -30.80 -40.07
CA ILE A 806 34.62 -31.35 -39.43
C ILE A 806 34.37 -32.79 -38.90
N ARG A 807 33.11 -33.19 -38.67
CA ARG A 807 32.75 -34.52 -38.13
C ARG A 807 31.62 -35.17 -38.94
N TYR A 808 31.69 -36.51 -39.06
CA TYR A 808 30.77 -37.38 -39.81
C TYR A 808 30.48 -36.90 -41.24
N GLY A 809 31.30 -37.34 -42.20
CA GLY A 809 31.03 -37.18 -43.63
C GLY A 809 31.88 -36.13 -44.36
N GLN A 810 32.45 -35.11 -43.68
CA GLN A 810 33.15 -33.96 -44.30
C GLN A 810 32.48 -33.52 -45.61
N GLY A 811 31.24 -33.06 -45.55
CA GLY A 811 30.48 -32.62 -46.73
C GLY A 811 30.41 -31.10 -46.79
N THR A 812 30.40 -30.54 -48.01
CA THR A 812 30.00 -29.14 -48.25
C THR A 812 28.47 -29.01 -48.24
N ALA A 813 27.96 -27.78 -48.18
CA ALA A 813 26.51 -27.52 -48.31
C ALA A 813 25.96 -28.13 -49.62
N LEU A 814 26.70 -27.99 -50.73
CA LEU A 814 26.33 -28.54 -52.03
C LEU A 814 26.21 -30.07 -52.01
N ALA A 815 27.18 -30.76 -51.40
CA ALA A 815 27.14 -32.21 -51.25
C ALA A 815 25.92 -32.68 -50.42
N SER A 816 25.59 -31.95 -49.34
CA SER A 816 24.40 -32.24 -48.52
C SER A 816 23.10 -32.01 -49.28
N ALA A 817 22.98 -30.90 -50.03
CA ALA A 817 21.81 -30.61 -50.87
C ALA A 817 21.60 -31.68 -51.95
N ALA A 818 22.70 -32.08 -52.60
CA ALA A 818 22.69 -33.08 -53.65
C ALA A 818 22.31 -34.47 -53.14
N LYS A 819 22.85 -34.90 -51.99
CA LYS A 819 22.51 -36.16 -51.33
C LYS A 819 21.03 -36.22 -50.91
N ASN A 820 20.50 -35.12 -50.38
CA ASN A 820 19.13 -35.06 -49.85
C ASN A 820 18.07 -34.69 -50.91
N GLY A 821 18.43 -34.59 -52.20
CA GLY A 821 17.47 -34.32 -53.28
C GLY A 821 16.92 -32.88 -53.31
N ARG A 822 17.64 -31.89 -52.75
CA ARG A 822 17.17 -30.51 -52.60
C ARG A 822 17.50 -29.65 -53.83
N GLU A 823 16.76 -29.84 -54.92
CA GLU A 823 17.06 -29.24 -56.24
C GLU A 823 17.14 -27.71 -56.25
N ASN A 824 16.20 -27.01 -55.61
CA ASN A 824 16.20 -25.54 -55.54
C ASN A 824 17.42 -25.01 -54.77
N ILE A 825 17.82 -25.68 -53.69
CA ILE A 825 19.01 -25.32 -52.90
C ILE A 825 20.29 -25.54 -53.72
N VAL A 826 20.35 -26.62 -54.51
CA VAL A 826 21.47 -26.82 -55.45
C VAL A 826 21.54 -25.67 -56.45
N GLN A 827 20.43 -25.23 -57.01
CA GLN A 827 20.39 -24.08 -57.93
C GLN A 827 20.85 -22.78 -57.24
N LEU A 828 20.39 -22.51 -56.02
CA LEU A 828 20.83 -21.35 -55.24
C LEU A 828 22.34 -21.39 -54.96
N LEU A 829 22.90 -22.54 -54.58
CA LEU A 829 24.34 -22.69 -54.33
C LEU A 829 25.17 -22.55 -55.61
N LEU A 830 24.70 -23.08 -56.73
CA LEU A 830 25.37 -22.95 -58.04
C LEU A 830 25.35 -21.51 -58.60
N SER A 831 24.47 -20.64 -58.10
CA SER A 831 24.48 -19.23 -58.48
C SER A 831 25.72 -18.46 -57.99
N ARG A 832 26.53 -19.06 -57.10
CA ARG A 832 27.76 -18.46 -56.58
C ARG A 832 28.94 -18.78 -57.48
N PRO A 833 29.69 -17.77 -57.96
CA PRO A 833 30.82 -17.99 -58.87
C PRO A 833 32.02 -18.67 -58.19
N ASP A 834 32.10 -18.62 -56.87
CA ASP A 834 33.15 -19.22 -56.05
C ASP A 834 32.82 -20.63 -55.54
N ILE A 835 31.70 -21.24 -55.96
CA ILE A 835 31.29 -22.59 -55.52
C ILE A 835 32.22 -23.69 -56.06
N ASP A 836 32.71 -24.56 -55.17
CA ASP A 836 33.52 -25.72 -55.53
C ASP A 836 32.65 -26.98 -55.67
N ILE A 837 32.30 -27.30 -56.91
CA ILE A 837 31.55 -28.52 -57.26
C ILE A 837 32.39 -29.81 -57.16
N GLY A 838 33.71 -29.68 -57.14
CA GLY A 838 34.67 -30.78 -57.09
C GLY A 838 35.03 -31.22 -55.67
N ALA A 839 34.49 -30.53 -54.65
CA ALA A 839 34.75 -30.85 -53.26
C ALA A 839 34.38 -32.31 -52.93
N LEU A 840 35.34 -33.03 -52.34
CA LEU A 840 35.21 -34.44 -52.01
C LEU A 840 34.80 -34.63 -50.55
N ASP A 841 33.88 -35.55 -50.32
CA ASP A 841 33.54 -36.03 -48.98
C ASP A 841 34.61 -37.00 -48.41
N ILE A 842 34.44 -37.47 -47.16
CA ILE A 842 35.40 -38.44 -46.55
C ILE A 842 35.52 -39.76 -47.33
N HIS A 843 34.55 -40.09 -48.17
CA HIS A 843 34.53 -41.29 -49.01
C HIS A 843 35.02 -41.00 -50.43
N ARG A 844 35.59 -39.81 -50.66
CA ARG A 844 36.08 -39.31 -51.95
C ARG A 844 34.98 -39.20 -53.01
N ARG A 845 33.76 -38.84 -52.59
CA ARG A 845 32.60 -38.64 -53.47
C ARG A 845 32.33 -37.14 -53.63
N THR A 846 32.04 -36.71 -54.86
CA THR A 846 31.57 -35.37 -55.20
C THR A 846 30.06 -35.24 -54.92
N ALA A 847 29.54 -34.00 -54.99
CA ALA A 847 28.08 -33.77 -54.97
C ALA A 847 27.35 -34.53 -56.11
N LEU A 848 27.98 -34.67 -57.28
CA LEU A 848 27.44 -35.43 -58.41
C LEU A 848 27.37 -36.93 -58.11
N ASP A 849 28.39 -37.49 -57.47
CA ASP A 849 28.42 -38.89 -57.06
C ASP A 849 27.30 -39.18 -56.06
N LEU A 850 27.10 -38.28 -55.09
CA LEU A 850 26.04 -38.40 -54.08
C LEU A 850 24.64 -38.28 -54.68
N ALA A 851 24.40 -37.33 -55.58
CA ALA A 851 23.11 -37.22 -56.28
C ALA A 851 22.81 -38.47 -57.12
N THR A 852 23.83 -39.05 -57.75
CA THR A 852 23.69 -40.25 -58.59
C THR A 852 23.43 -41.50 -57.74
N LEU A 853 24.16 -41.64 -56.62
CA LEU A 853 24.01 -42.76 -55.67
C LEU A 853 22.60 -42.82 -55.07
N GLU A 854 22.05 -41.66 -54.70
CA GLU A 854 20.73 -41.54 -54.07
C GLU A 854 19.58 -41.45 -55.09
N GLY A 855 19.87 -41.49 -56.40
CA GLY A 855 18.86 -41.54 -57.47
C GLY A 855 18.28 -40.18 -57.90
N HIS A 856 18.88 -39.06 -57.51
CA HIS A 856 18.43 -37.69 -57.80
C HIS A 856 18.84 -37.24 -59.21
N LYS A 857 18.21 -37.82 -60.23
CA LYS A 857 18.58 -37.65 -61.66
C LYS A 857 18.60 -36.19 -62.14
N SER A 858 17.67 -35.35 -61.70
CA SER A 858 17.62 -33.93 -62.12
C SER A 858 18.86 -33.16 -61.62
N ILE A 859 19.20 -33.36 -60.34
CA ILE A 859 20.37 -32.74 -59.70
C ILE A 859 21.67 -33.22 -60.35
N ALA A 860 21.79 -34.53 -60.62
CA ALA A 860 22.99 -35.08 -61.29
C ALA A 860 23.20 -34.46 -62.69
N LEU A 861 22.13 -34.28 -63.47
CA LEU A 861 22.20 -33.60 -64.77
C LEU A 861 22.58 -32.12 -64.63
N LYS A 862 22.04 -31.40 -63.64
CA LYS A 862 22.40 -30.00 -63.38
C LYS A 862 23.89 -29.85 -63.00
N LEU A 863 24.38 -30.67 -62.07
CA LEU A 863 25.79 -30.67 -61.66
C LEU A 863 26.73 -31.06 -62.81
N GLN A 864 26.34 -32.02 -63.66
CA GLN A 864 27.13 -32.42 -64.83
C GLN A 864 27.19 -31.31 -65.90
N ARG A 865 26.09 -30.59 -66.13
CA ARG A 865 26.06 -29.45 -67.07
C ARG A 865 26.94 -28.30 -66.58
N PHE A 866 26.79 -27.91 -65.32
CA PHE A 866 27.60 -26.86 -64.71
C PHE A 866 29.11 -27.19 -64.71
N HIS A 867 29.48 -28.47 -64.61
CA HIS A 867 30.88 -28.91 -64.73
C HIS A 867 31.44 -28.77 -66.16
N LEU A 868 30.61 -28.90 -67.19
CA LEU A 868 31.01 -28.83 -68.59
C LEU A 868 31.00 -27.39 -69.14
N ASP A 869 30.11 -26.55 -68.63
CA ASP A 869 29.98 -25.14 -69.00
C ASP A 869 29.42 -24.33 -67.80
N PRO A 870 30.30 -23.72 -66.98
CA PRO A 870 29.89 -22.93 -65.81
C PRO A 870 29.08 -21.68 -66.14
N ASP A 871 29.12 -21.22 -67.40
CA ASP A 871 28.40 -20.04 -67.90
C ASP A 871 27.09 -20.42 -68.63
N SER A 872 26.79 -21.72 -68.79
CA SER A 872 25.50 -22.18 -69.30
C SER A 872 24.42 -22.01 -68.23
N GLU A 873 23.33 -21.29 -68.55
CA GLU A 873 22.26 -20.94 -67.60
C GLU A 873 21.80 -22.14 -66.73
N VAL A 874 21.90 -21.98 -65.40
CA VAL A 874 21.56 -22.93 -64.31
C VAL A 874 20.07 -23.08 -64.06
#